data_AF-A0AA39LIJ2-F1
#
_entry.id   AF-A0AA39LIJ2-F1
#
_cell.length_a   1.000
_cell.length_b   1.000
_cell.length_c   1.000
_cell.angle_alpha   90.00
_cell.angle_beta   90.00
_cell.angle_gamma   90.00
#
_symmetry.space_group_name_H-M   'P 1'
#
loop_
_entity.id
_entity.type
_entity.pdbx_description
1 polymer ?
#
loop_
_entity_poly.entity_id
_entity_poly.type
_entity_poly.pdbx_seq_one_letter_code
_entity_poly.pdbx_strand_id
1 'polypeptide(L)'
;MRRCNAMKLFNSPSLDRCLLVFSKWRTVYRGNSERMSGAKRDEEVFKAIQHLQYMKADLDEKMLSAETMKLLEKKRIDSAQAVLKMMEPVKGTDRPVYHNVGRAYMLTDADSIVKTNEERIVECQKAVQNIESRQNDLNATYKKKEDDVREKLRAIQLKSQSMLGRIRTSTLVQIAAGGFLIGSTAIYLAQKRVQHRVRSLPHYSEALKIVAHHEKARDSLGPPIVVGNVDLSDRHHNYIDKTKSMLRLPVSGEIDSGFLNVYAERKSTEDEFQTIYVDLELAEGVLSSLATNLFIHRIVPHSFFVRQKGLPSSPMIISDFLHSLENMAWPSWLQPHVEVLLLWVSWSIDYVDLNYLEYLFWLFLPIFVAFVVPVLLLLFIYGCVIFLHIYRLRHEIVEAYHTSYWNGARTSIASFWDAVGYLWHGYEVTGLENIPDDGPALLLYYHGTLPIDVYYLIAKCILYKKRTLHCVGDKFIFKIPGWGMICKVFCVTPGTVEDCVQNLNDGNLLCIAPGGVREALFSDAATYQIMWGKRLGFAKVVLGSNTAVIPMFTENCRDAFRTPHWGRKMFRWLYEKTRLPICPIYGGFPVKMRTHLGKVMRFPETTTPEEVKRAVKKEVKDLIREHQRLPGSIMRGIIQRFYDKRHSKTDVLLVDMTGRRTEETEADHNGTIQEIDERNEPRMCDTQTQNGIHRDGSSDPVRN
;
A
#
# COMPACT_ATOMS: atom_id res chain seq x y z
N MET A 1 -63.38 -13.45 -1.72
CA MET A 1 -62.56 -14.59 -1.24
C MET A 1 -61.15 -14.50 -1.80
N ARG A 2 -60.18 -14.11 -0.96
CA ARG A 2 -58.73 -14.44 -0.98
C ARG A 2 -58.01 -13.46 -0.02
N ARG A 3 -58.38 -13.55 1.26
CA ARG A 3 -57.49 -13.23 2.39
C ARG A 3 -56.66 -14.50 2.67
N CYS A 4 -55.47 -14.32 3.23
CA CYS A 4 -54.49 -15.35 3.63
C CYS A 4 -53.66 -15.95 2.49
N ASN A 5 -52.43 -15.44 2.30
CA ASN A 5 -51.27 -16.26 1.91
C ASN A 5 -49.88 -15.58 2.04
N ALA A 6 -49.75 -14.42 2.71
CA ALA A 6 -48.44 -13.78 2.89
C ALA A 6 -47.62 -14.31 4.09
N MET A 7 -48.16 -15.24 4.90
CA MET A 7 -47.56 -15.65 6.19
C MET A 7 -46.75 -16.95 6.13
N LYS A 8 -46.37 -17.45 4.94
CA LYS A 8 -45.69 -18.75 4.77
C LYS A 8 -44.26 -18.72 4.20
N LEU A 9 -43.62 -17.55 4.15
CA LEU A 9 -42.22 -17.44 3.71
C LEU A 9 -41.18 -17.46 4.85
N PHE A 10 -41.61 -17.74 6.10
CA PHE A 10 -40.76 -17.66 7.29
C PHE A 10 -40.09 -18.96 7.76
N ASN A 11 -40.04 -20.02 6.94
CA ASN A 11 -39.32 -21.24 7.31
C ASN A 11 -38.35 -21.67 6.20
N SER A 12 -37.13 -21.15 6.25
CA SER A 12 -35.98 -21.69 5.52
C SER A 12 -34.87 -22.08 6.51
N PRO A 13 -34.28 -23.30 6.44
CA PRO A 13 -33.32 -23.82 7.43
C PRO A 13 -31.90 -23.24 7.32
N SER A 14 -31.73 -22.05 6.73
CA SER A 14 -30.40 -21.48 6.44
C SER A 14 -29.78 -20.70 7.61
N LEU A 15 -30.54 -20.36 8.66
CA LEU A 15 -30.01 -19.63 9.83
C LEU A 15 -29.24 -20.54 10.82
N ASP A 16 -29.62 -21.81 10.96
CA ASP A 16 -28.97 -22.72 11.91
C ASP A 16 -27.54 -23.10 11.50
N ARG A 17 -27.21 -23.03 10.20
CA ARG A 17 -25.84 -23.26 9.72
C ARG A 17 -24.90 -22.08 9.97
N CYS A 18 -25.41 -20.85 10.07
CA CYS A 18 -24.60 -19.68 10.43
C CYS A 18 -24.31 -19.60 11.93
N LEU A 19 -25.20 -20.10 12.79
CA LEU A 19 -25.01 -20.12 14.25
C LEU A 19 -23.97 -21.16 14.71
N LEU A 20 -23.75 -22.23 13.94
CA LEU A 20 -22.75 -23.25 14.28
C LEU A 20 -21.31 -22.70 14.22
N VAL A 21 -21.03 -21.74 13.33
CA VAL A 21 -19.71 -21.10 13.18
C VAL A 21 -19.41 -20.15 14.35
N PHE A 22 -20.42 -19.48 14.91
CA PHE A 22 -20.27 -18.63 16.11
C PHE A 22 -20.18 -19.44 17.41
N SER A 23 -20.76 -20.63 17.47
CA SER A 23 -20.66 -21.49 18.66
C SER A 23 -19.22 -21.97 18.95
N LYS A 24 -18.41 -22.17 17.91
CA LYS A 24 -16.99 -22.58 18.04
C LYS A 24 -16.06 -21.47 18.53
N TRP A 25 -16.43 -20.20 18.32
CA TRP A 25 -15.67 -19.05 18.84
C TRP A 25 -15.94 -18.78 20.33
N ARG A 26 -17.08 -19.24 20.86
CA ARG A 26 -17.49 -19.02 22.26
C ARG A 26 -16.75 -19.94 23.25
N THR A 27 -16.21 -21.07 22.79
CA THR A 27 -15.55 -22.07 23.64
C THR A 27 -14.09 -21.71 23.97
N VAL A 28 -13.46 -20.84 23.19
CA VAL A 28 -12.04 -20.45 23.38
C VAL A 28 -11.87 -19.38 24.46
N TYR A 29 -12.92 -18.63 24.80
CA TYR A 29 -12.87 -17.54 25.80
C TYR A 29 -13.39 -17.92 27.20
N ARG A 30 -13.69 -19.19 27.45
CA ARG A 30 -14.27 -19.66 28.73
C ARG A 30 -13.24 -20.28 29.68
N GLY A 31 -12.01 -19.78 29.66
CA GLY A 31 -10.93 -20.23 30.53
C GLY A 31 -10.14 -19.08 31.12
N ASN A 32 -10.79 -18.26 31.97
CA ASN A 32 -10.17 -17.48 33.07
C ASN A 32 -11.23 -16.57 33.71
N SER A 33 -12.12 -17.17 34.50
CA SER A 33 -13.13 -16.48 35.28
C SER A 33 -12.61 -16.26 36.70
N GLU A 34 -11.88 -15.18 36.95
CA GLU A 34 -11.74 -14.65 38.33
C GLU A 34 -11.30 -13.16 38.45
N ARG A 35 -11.26 -12.38 37.35
CA ARG A 35 -10.90 -10.94 37.39
C ARG A 35 -11.86 -9.97 36.69
N MET A 36 -13.12 -10.35 36.48
CA MET A 36 -14.07 -9.61 35.63
C MET A 36 -15.24 -8.98 36.39
N SER A 37 -15.02 -7.84 37.07
CA SER A 37 -16.11 -6.90 37.43
C SER A 37 -16.16 -5.67 36.50
N GLY A 38 -15.08 -5.37 35.78
CA GLY A 38 -15.05 -4.35 34.72
C GLY A 38 -15.68 -4.87 33.43
N ALA A 39 -15.22 -6.02 32.94
CA ALA A 39 -15.63 -6.56 31.65
C ALA A 39 -17.12 -6.98 31.56
N LYS A 40 -17.78 -7.31 32.68
CA LYS A 40 -19.24 -7.53 32.70
C LYS A 40 -20.04 -6.25 32.38
N ARG A 41 -19.53 -5.07 32.77
CA ARG A 41 -20.20 -3.78 32.50
C ARG A 41 -20.02 -3.32 31.06
N ASP A 42 -18.85 -3.58 30.47
CA ASP A 42 -18.58 -3.29 29.06
C ASP A 42 -19.40 -4.19 28.13
N GLU A 43 -19.67 -5.43 28.54
CA GLU A 43 -20.54 -6.36 27.80
C GLU A 43 -22.00 -5.90 27.77
N GLU A 44 -22.53 -5.32 28.85
CA GLU A 44 -23.91 -4.79 28.86
C GLU A 44 -24.05 -3.53 27.99
N VAL A 45 -23.06 -2.64 28.01
CA VAL A 45 -23.06 -1.44 27.16
C VAL A 45 -22.95 -1.83 25.69
N PHE A 46 -22.09 -2.80 25.36
CA PHE A 46 -21.96 -3.32 24.01
C PHE A 46 -23.26 -3.97 23.51
N LYS A 47 -23.93 -4.77 24.35
CA LYS A 47 -25.25 -5.34 24.04
C LYS A 47 -26.32 -4.27 23.86
N ALA A 48 -26.31 -3.21 24.67
CA ALA A 48 -27.25 -2.10 24.56
C ALA A 48 -27.06 -1.30 23.26
N ILE A 49 -25.81 -1.04 22.85
CA ILE A 49 -25.47 -0.37 21.58
C ILE A 49 -25.91 -1.24 20.40
N GLN A 50 -25.63 -2.55 20.44
CA GLN A 50 -26.03 -3.47 19.39
C GLN A 50 -27.56 -3.58 19.26
N HIS A 51 -28.27 -3.58 20.39
CA HIS A 51 -29.73 -3.56 20.41
C HIS A 51 -30.31 -2.25 19.87
N LEU A 52 -29.70 -1.10 20.15
CA LEU A 52 -30.08 0.19 19.56
C LEU A 52 -29.86 0.22 18.04
N GLN A 53 -28.78 -0.37 17.54
CA GLN A 53 -28.53 -0.47 16.10
C GLN A 53 -29.59 -1.32 15.41
N TYR A 54 -29.98 -2.44 16.00
CA TYR A 54 -31.07 -3.27 15.49
C TYR A 54 -32.43 -2.53 15.50
N MET A 55 -32.77 -1.87 16.62
CA MET A 55 -34.00 -1.09 16.69
C MET A 55 -34.01 0.10 15.71
N LYS A 56 -32.85 0.69 15.41
CA LYS A 56 -32.74 1.75 14.40
C LYS A 56 -33.04 1.22 13.01
N ALA A 57 -32.46 0.08 12.64
CA ALA A 57 -32.73 -0.55 11.36
C ALA A 57 -34.22 -0.94 11.20
N ASP A 58 -34.83 -1.49 12.25
CA ASP A 58 -36.27 -1.80 12.27
C ASP A 58 -37.15 -0.52 12.20
N LEU A 59 -36.73 0.57 12.83
CA LEU A 59 -37.40 1.87 12.72
C LEU A 59 -37.31 2.43 11.29
N ASP A 60 -36.13 2.41 10.68
CA ASP A 60 -35.90 2.92 9.33
C ASP A 60 -36.73 2.14 8.30
N GLU A 61 -36.83 0.81 8.44
CA GLU A 61 -37.68 -0.05 7.61
C GLU A 61 -39.18 0.30 7.78
N LYS A 62 -39.64 0.47 9.03
CA LYS A 62 -41.02 0.88 9.34
C LYS A 62 -41.34 2.29 8.84
N MET A 63 -40.38 3.22 8.91
CA MET A 63 -40.52 4.58 8.40
C MET A 63 -40.65 4.61 6.88
N LEU A 64 -39.80 3.86 6.17
CA LEU A 64 -39.87 3.72 4.71
C LEU A 64 -41.19 3.08 4.25
N SER A 65 -41.66 2.05 4.97
CA SER A 65 -42.98 1.44 4.71
C SER A 65 -44.13 2.41 4.97
N ALA A 66 -44.06 3.21 6.03
CA ALA A 66 -45.07 4.23 6.32
C ALA A 66 -45.09 5.37 5.29
N GLU A 67 -43.93 5.83 4.82
CA GLU A 67 -43.83 6.87 3.78
C GLU A 67 -44.38 6.40 2.43
N THR A 68 -44.08 5.16 2.03
CA THR A 68 -44.61 4.57 0.80
C THR A 68 -46.13 4.41 0.87
N MET A 69 -46.67 3.92 1.99
CA MET A 69 -48.12 3.84 2.21
C MET A 69 -48.79 5.22 2.20
N LYS A 70 -48.19 6.22 2.85
CA LYS A 70 -48.67 7.61 2.86
C LYS A 70 -48.69 8.21 1.46
N LEU A 71 -47.67 7.96 0.65
CA LEU A 71 -47.59 8.41 -0.74
C LEU A 71 -48.68 7.77 -1.61
N LEU A 72 -48.96 6.47 -1.40
CA LEU A 72 -50.03 5.76 -2.10
C LEU A 72 -51.41 6.32 -1.76
N GLU A 73 -51.70 6.59 -0.48
CA GLU A 73 -52.97 7.19 -0.09
C GLU A 73 -53.11 8.64 -0.58
N LYS A 74 -52.04 9.44 -0.59
CA LYS A 74 -52.05 10.77 -1.22
C LYS A 74 -52.35 10.71 -2.71
N LYS A 75 -51.72 9.80 -3.45
CA LYS A 75 -52.02 9.60 -4.88
C LYS A 75 -53.46 9.17 -5.13
N ARG A 76 -54.07 8.39 -4.21
CA ARG A 76 -55.49 8.01 -4.29
C ARG A 76 -56.40 9.22 -4.08
N ILE A 77 -56.06 10.12 -3.16
CA ILE A 77 -56.76 11.40 -2.97
C ILE A 77 -56.66 12.26 -4.23
N ASP A 78 -55.45 12.45 -4.77
CA ASP A 78 -55.24 13.25 -5.99
C ASP A 78 -56.02 12.70 -7.18
N SER A 79 -56.07 11.38 -7.32
CA SER A 79 -56.83 10.70 -8.37
C SER A 79 -58.34 10.90 -8.20
N ALA A 80 -58.86 10.77 -6.98
CA ALA A 80 -60.28 11.00 -6.69
C ALA A 80 -60.67 12.48 -6.90
N GLN A 81 -59.80 13.42 -6.51
CA GLN A 81 -59.99 14.86 -6.74
C GLN A 81 -59.99 15.21 -8.23
N ALA A 82 -59.11 14.58 -9.02
CA ALA A 82 -59.10 14.75 -10.48
C ALA A 82 -60.42 14.27 -11.12
N VAL A 83 -61.00 13.16 -10.64
CA VAL A 83 -62.31 12.68 -11.09
C VAL A 83 -63.43 13.64 -10.71
N LEU A 84 -63.43 14.19 -9.49
CA LEU A 84 -64.42 15.18 -9.05
C LEU A 84 -64.35 16.46 -9.91
N LYS A 85 -63.14 16.92 -10.25
CA LYS A 85 -62.93 18.09 -11.12
C LYS A 85 -63.45 17.88 -12.55
N MET A 86 -63.39 16.65 -13.06
CA MET A 86 -64.00 16.29 -14.35
C MET A 86 -65.52 16.23 -14.29
N MET A 87 -66.09 15.97 -13.10
CA MET A 87 -67.53 15.89 -12.82
C MET A 87 -68.15 17.25 -12.44
N GLU A 88 -67.44 18.37 -12.63
CA GLU A 88 -68.04 19.71 -12.49
C GLU A 88 -68.95 20.02 -13.69
N PRO A 89 -70.20 20.47 -13.46
CA PRO A 89 -71.14 20.76 -14.54
C PRO A 89 -70.71 22.01 -15.34
N VAL A 90 -70.81 21.93 -16.67
CA VAL A 90 -70.52 23.06 -17.57
C VAL A 90 -71.57 24.16 -17.38
N LYS A 91 -71.13 25.38 -17.05
CA LYS A 91 -72.04 26.53 -16.86
C LYS A 91 -72.69 26.93 -18.19
N GLY A 92 -74.02 27.04 -18.21
CA GLY A 92 -74.79 27.57 -19.36
C GLY A 92 -75.54 26.53 -20.20
N THR A 93 -75.63 25.26 -19.76
CA THR A 93 -76.40 24.21 -20.45
C THR A 93 -77.61 23.78 -19.61
N ASP A 94 -78.80 23.69 -20.22
CA ASP A 94 -80.06 23.22 -19.57
C ASP A 94 -80.05 21.72 -19.18
N ARG A 95 -78.94 21.01 -19.43
CA ARG A 95 -78.72 19.58 -19.12
C ARG A 95 -77.35 19.37 -18.47
N PRO A 96 -77.17 18.36 -17.61
CA PRO A 96 -75.91 18.09 -16.92
C PRO A 96 -74.88 17.55 -17.92
N VAL A 97 -73.95 18.41 -18.34
CA VAL A 97 -72.82 18.09 -19.21
C VAL A 97 -71.54 18.30 -18.39
N TYR A 98 -70.56 17.41 -18.52
CA TYR A 98 -69.33 17.39 -17.71
C TYR A 98 -68.06 17.58 -18.58
N HIS A 99 -66.99 18.11 -17.99
CA HIS A 99 -65.75 18.42 -18.70
C HIS A 99 -64.86 17.17 -18.94
N ASN A 100 -64.23 17.12 -20.12
CA ASN A 100 -63.06 16.27 -20.42
C ASN A 100 -63.28 14.77 -20.67
N VAL A 101 -64.35 14.41 -21.37
CA VAL A 101 -64.41 13.17 -22.17
C VAL A 101 -64.76 13.60 -23.58
N GLY A 102 -63.99 13.19 -24.60
CA GLY A 102 -63.99 13.75 -25.97
C GLY A 102 -65.30 13.74 -26.78
N ARG A 103 -66.44 13.44 -26.16
CA ARG A 103 -67.82 13.64 -26.62
C ARG A 103 -68.69 13.83 -25.36
N ALA A 104 -69.59 14.82 -25.35
CA ALA A 104 -70.55 15.00 -24.26
C ALA A 104 -71.47 13.77 -24.19
N TYR A 105 -71.30 12.92 -23.16
CA TYR A 105 -72.17 11.78 -22.88
C TYR A 105 -73.07 12.10 -21.68
N MET A 106 -74.33 11.68 -21.74
CA MET A 106 -75.21 11.68 -20.57
C MET A 106 -74.80 10.53 -19.64
N LEU A 107 -74.29 10.86 -18.45
CA LEU A 107 -74.03 9.90 -17.38
C LEU A 107 -75.28 9.80 -16.50
N THR A 108 -75.94 8.65 -16.50
CA THR A 108 -77.20 8.42 -15.76
C THR A 108 -77.01 8.32 -14.24
N ASP A 109 -75.77 8.13 -13.76
CA ASP A 109 -75.45 7.87 -12.33
C ASP A 109 -74.35 8.80 -11.77
N ALA A 110 -74.25 10.04 -12.26
CA ALA A 110 -73.18 10.97 -11.87
C ALA A 110 -73.15 11.27 -10.34
N ASP A 111 -74.30 11.43 -9.71
CA ASP A 111 -74.40 11.73 -8.27
C ASP A 111 -73.86 10.61 -7.39
N SER A 112 -74.03 9.35 -7.82
CA SER A 112 -73.49 8.17 -7.13
C SER A 112 -71.96 8.13 -7.20
N ILE A 113 -71.39 8.53 -8.33
CA ILE A 113 -69.94 8.57 -8.57
C ILE A 113 -69.29 9.71 -7.76
N VAL A 114 -69.92 10.88 -7.70
CA VAL A 114 -69.45 12.01 -6.88
C VAL A 114 -69.42 11.61 -5.40
N LYS A 115 -70.54 11.11 -4.87
CA LYS A 115 -70.65 10.68 -3.47
C LYS A 115 -69.61 9.61 -3.10
N THR A 116 -69.42 8.62 -3.96
CA THR A 116 -68.43 7.54 -3.74
C THR A 116 -67.00 8.07 -3.68
N ASN A 117 -66.62 9.06 -4.51
CA ASN A 117 -65.28 9.62 -4.50
C ASN A 117 -65.04 10.59 -3.34
N GLU A 118 -66.06 11.33 -2.91
CA GLU A 118 -66.00 12.15 -1.69
C GLU A 118 -65.79 11.30 -0.43
N GLU A 119 -66.54 10.20 -0.28
CA GLU A 119 -66.37 9.24 0.82
C GLU A 119 -64.95 8.62 0.82
N ARG A 120 -64.43 8.26 -0.36
CA ARG A 120 -63.07 7.73 -0.52
C ARG A 120 -61.98 8.74 -0.13
N ILE A 121 -62.15 10.02 -0.45
CA ILE A 121 -61.19 11.08 -0.06
C ILE A 121 -61.14 11.18 1.48
N VAL A 122 -62.30 11.21 2.14
CA VAL A 122 -62.38 11.29 3.61
C VAL A 122 -61.74 10.07 4.27
N GLU A 123 -61.95 8.87 3.73
CA GLU A 123 -61.34 7.63 4.22
C GLU A 123 -59.81 7.64 4.06
N CYS A 124 -59.30 8.03 2.88
CA CYS A 124 -57.86 8.13 2.62
C CYS A 124 -57.19 9.20 3.50
N GLN A 125 -57.85 10.34 3.75
CA GLN A 125 -57.34 11.40 4.63
C GLN A 125 -57.21 10.91 6.09
N LYS A 126 -58.20 10.17 6.60
CA LYS A 126 -58.11 9.53 7.93
C LYS A 126 -56.98 8.50 7.99
N ALA A 127 -56.78 7.72 6.93
CA ALA A 127 -55.68 6.76 6.86
C ALA A 127 -54.31 7.46 6.91
N VAL A 128 -54.13 8.57 6.20
CA VAL A 128 -52.90 9.38 6.23
C VAL A 128 -52.62 9.93 7.63
N GLN A 129 -53.62 10.49 8.30
CA GLN A 129 -53.46 11.01 9.68
C GLN A 129 -53.08 9.92 10.69
N ASN A 130 -53.67 8.72 10.57
CA ASN A 130 -53.31 7.58 11.42
C ASN A 130 -51.87 7.11 11.19
N ILE A 131 -51.40 7.11 9.94
CA ILE A 131 -50.01 6.77 9.61
C ILE A 131 -49.04 7.80 10.21
N GLU A 132 -49.34 9.09 10.11
CA GLU A 132 -48.52 10.17 10.67
C GLU A 132 -48.43 10.09 12.21
N SER A 133 -49.54 9.85 12.90
CA SER A 133 -49.55 9.66 14.35
C SER A 133 -48.64 8.51 14.78
N ARG A 134 -48.71 7.39 14.06
CA ARG A 134 -47.91 6.19 14.36
C ARG A 134 -46.41 6.39 14.08
N GLN A 135 -46.05 7.19 13.08
CA GLN A 135 -44.65 7.60 12.84
C GLN A 135 -44.10 8.43 14.00
N ASN A 136 -44.90 9.37 14.52
CA ASN A 136 -44.49 10.22 15.65
C ASN A 136 -44.26 9.40 16.92
N ASP A 137 -45.13 8.44 17.23
CA ASP A 137 -45.01 7.57 18.40
C ASP A 137 -43.76 6.67 18.34
N LEU A 138 -43.47 6.11 17.15
CA LEU A 138 -42.28 5.28 16.91
C LEU A 138 -40.99 6.09 17.09
N ASN A 139 -40.93 7.30 16.54
CA ASN A 139 -39.78 8.20 16.68
C ASN A 139 -39.55 8.63 18.13
N ALA A 140 -40.63 8.96 18.87
CA ALA A 140 -40.54 9.32 20.28
C ALA A 140 -40.00 8.16 21.14
N THR A 141 -40.45 6.94 20.86
CA THR A 141 -40.00 5.73 21.57
C THR A 141 -38.52 5.44 21.33
N TYR A 142 -38.04 5.60 20.09
CA TYR A 142 -36.63 5.40 19.75
C TYR A 142 -35.73 6.43 20.41
N LYS A 143 -36.08 7.72 20.31
CA LYS A 143 -35.31 8.83 20.88
C LYS A 143 -35.08 8.67 22.38
N LYS A 144 -36.12 8.24 23.11
CA LYS A 144 -36.02 7.94 24.56
C LYS A 144 -34.99 6.85 24.88
N LYS A 145 -34.85 5.83 24.03
CA LYS A 145 -33.85 4.75 24.24
C LYS A 145 -32.44 5.17 23.84
N GLU A 146 -32.31 6.04 22.83
CA GLU A 146 -31.02 6.59 22.41
C GLU A 146 -30.41 7.47 23.52
N ASP A 147 -31.23 8.32 24.14
CA ASP A 147 -30.79 9.22 25.21
C ASP A 147 -30.30 8.45 26.46
N ASP A 148 -30.99 7.37 26.88
CA ASP A 148 -30.57 6.50 28.00
C ASP A 148 -29.19 5.87 27.78
N VAL A 149 -28.89 5.41 26.57
CA VAL A 149 -27.58 4.81 26.26
C VAL A 149 -26.48 5.88 26.16
N ARG A 150 -26.80 7.05 25.62
CA ARG A 150 -25.87 8.19 25.54
C ARG A 150 -25.46 8.67 26.93
N GLU A 151 -26.38 8.70 27.89
CA GLU A 151 -26.10 9.05 29.28
C GLU A 151 -25.15 8.03 29.94
N LYS A 152 -25.39 6.73 29.74
CA LYS A 152 -24.52 5.65 30.24
C LYS A 152 -23.10 5.72 29.66
N LEU A 153 -22.95 6.07 28.38
CA LEU A 153 -21.65 6.27 27.73
C LEU A 153 -20.86 7.44 28.33
N ARG A 154 -21.52 8.58 28.60
CA ARG A 154 -20.87 9.75 29.23
C ARG A 154 -20.32 9.43 30.61
N ALA A 155 -21.06 8.66 31.42
CA ALA A 155 -20.61 8.24 32.75
C ALA A 155 -19.33 7.36 32.70
N ILE A 156 -19.18 6.55 31.65
CA ILE A 156 -17.99 5.70 31.44
C ILE A 156 -16.78 6.54 30.99
N GLN A 157 -17.01 7.50 30.11
CA GLN A 157 -15.94 8.34 29.54
C GLN A 157 -15.29 9.25 30.59
N LEU A 158 -16.10 9.82 31.50
CA LEU A 158 -15.61 10.58 32.65
C LEU A 158 -14.75 9.75 33.60
N LYS A 159 -15.07 8.45 33.76
CA LYS A 159 -14.31 7.53 34.61
C LYS A 159 -12.97 7.14 33.98
N SER A 160 -12.94 6.99 32.65
CA SER A 160 -11.73 6.65 31.87
C SER A 160 -10.69 7.78 31.83
N GLN A 161 -11.12 9.04 31.73
CA GLN A 161 -10.22 10.20 31.74
C GLN A 161 -9.40 10.33 33.04
N SER A 162 -9.91 9.85 34.17
CA SER A 162 -9.16 9.85 35.44
C SER A 162 -7.96 8.89 35.48
N MET A 163 -7.93 7.88 34.59
CA MET A 163 -6.89 6.83 34.57
C MET A 163 -5.70 7.16 33.65
N LEU A 164 -5.87 8.05 32.67
CA LEU A 164 -4.85 8.32 31.62
C LEU A 164 -3.76 9.32 32.02
N GLY A 165 -3.83 9.93 33.21
CA GLY A 165 -2.86 10.92 33.68
C GLY A 165 -1.53 10.37 34.23
N ARG A 166 -1.15 9.11 34.01
CA ARG A 166 -0.06 8.47 34.77
C ARG A 166 0.81 7.49 33.98
N ILE A 167 1.55 7.95 32.96
CA ILE A 167 2.69 7.20 32.41
C ILE A 167 3.95 8.09 32.46
N ARG A 168 4.86 7.79 33.39
CA ARG A 168 6.13 8.49 33.61
C ARG A 168 7.20 8.04 32.61
N THR A 169 7.97 9.00 32.10
CA THR A 169 9.14 8.85 31.21
C THR A 169 10.22 7.87 31.71
N SER A 170 10.23 7.56 33.01
CA SER A 170 11.11 6.56 33.63
C SER A 170 10.94 5.14 33.07
N THR A 171 9.76 4.80 32.55
CA THR A 171 9.46 3.44 32.05
C THR A 171 10.17 3.14 30.72
N LEU A 172 10.36 4.17 29.88
CA LEU A 172 11.01 4.01 28.57
C LEU A 172 12.53 3.78 28.71
N VAL A 173 13.16 4.46 29.66
CA VAL A 173 14.59 4.31 29.97
C VAL A 173 14.90 2.92 30.57
N GLN A 174 13.99 2.37 31.37
CA GLN A 174 14.15 1.03 31.95
C GLN A 174 14.11 -0.08 30.91
N ILE A 175 13.31 0.06 29.84
CA ILE A 175 13.26 -0.92 28.74
C ILE A 175 14.55 -0.89 27.91
N ALA A 176 15.06 0.30 27.61
CA ALA A 176 16.31 0.46 26.87
C ALA A 176 17.52 -0.08 27.66
N ALA A 177 17.60 0.20 28.97
CA ALA A 177 18.64 -0.33 29.84
C ALA A 177 18.57 -1.87 29.99
N GLY A 178 17.36 -2.43 30.05
CA GLY A 178 17.15 -3.87 30.14
C GLY A 178 17.63 -4.63 28.90
N GLY A 179 17.39 -4.09 27.69
CA GLY A 179 17.85 -4.71 26.44
C GLY A 179 19.38 -4.78 26.32
N PHE A 180 20.07 -3.72 26.70
CA PHE A 180 21.54 -3.65 26.63
C PHE A 180 22.23 -4.65 27.59
N LEU A 181 21.69 -4.80 28.81
CA LEU A 181 22.21 -5.73 29.82
C LEU A 181 22.06 -7.19 29.41
N ILE A 182 20.92 -7.56 28.82
CA ILE A 182 20.67 -8.93 28.37
C ILE A 182 21.59 -9.29 27.18
N GLY A 183 21.73 -8.38 26.21
CA GLY A 183 22.59 -8.59 25.04
C GLY A 183 24.07 -8.75 25.40
N SER A 184 24.60 -7.87 26.24
CA SER A 184 26.00 -7.94 26.68
C SER A 184 26.31 -9.19 27.52
N THR A 185 25.39 -9.60 28.40
CA THR A 185 25.52 -10.82 29.20
C THR A 185 25.52 -12.07 28.33
N ALA A 186 24.65 -12.14 27.32
CA ALA A 186 24.60 -13.28 26.39
C ALA A 186 25.91 -13.44 25.60
N ILE A 187 26.48 -12.34 25.11
CA ILE A 187 27.77 -12.34 24.39
C ILE A 187 28.91 -12.80 25.30
N TYR A 188 28.97 -12.30 26.53
CA TYR A 188 29.97 -12.71 27.52
C TYR A 188 29.89 -14.22 27.83
N LEU A 189 28.67 -14.75 28.05
CA LEU A 189 28.47 -16.18 28.31
C LEU A 189 28.82 -17.05 27.09
N ALA A 190 28.51 -16.60 25.88
CA ALA A 190 28.89 -17.28 24.65
C ALA A 190 30.42 -17.35 24.50
N GLN A 191 31.13 -16.23 24.69
CA GLN A 191 32.59 -16.19 24.65
C GLN A 191 33.21 -17.11 25.71
N LYS A 192 32.68 -17.10 26.94
CA LYS A 192 33.14 -17.99 28.02
C LYS A 192 32.93 -19.48 27.69
N ARG A 193 31.80 -19.83 27.06
CA ARG A 193 31.50 -21.21 26.64
C ARG A 193 32.44 -21.69 25.54
N VAL A 194 32.78 -20.85 24.57
CA VAL A 194 33.73 -21.18 23.50
C VAL A 194 35.14 -21.38 24.07
N GLN A 195 35.61 -20.47 24.94
CA GLN A 195 36.91 -20.61 25.61
C GLN A 195 36.99 -21.90 26.44
N HIS A 196 35.91 -22.30 27.12
CA HIS A 196 35.88 -23.54 27.87
C HIS A 196 35.99 -24.78 26.96
N ARG A 197 35.34 -24.77 25.79
CA ARG A 197 35.48 -25.85 24.80
C ARG A 197 36.90 -25.96 24.27
N VAL A 198 37.55 -24.85 23.94
CA VAL A 198 38.95 -24.86 23.48
C VAL A 198 39.88 -25.45 24.55
N ARG A 199 39.69 -25.08 25.82
CA ARG A 199 40.45 -25.64 26.95
C ARG A 199 40.19 -27.13 27.21
N SER A 200 39.03 -27.64 26.82
CA SER A 200 38.68 -29.06 26.98
C SER A 200 39.28 -29.97 25.90
N LEU A 201 39.97 -29.41 24.90
CA LEU A 201 40.57 -30.20 23.83
C LEU A 201 41.78 -31.01 24.35
N PRO A 202 41.94 -32.28 23.95
CA PRO A 202 43.05 -33.12 24.41
C PRO A 202 44.42 -32.50 24.16
N HIS A 203 44.67 -32.05 22.93
CA HIS A 203 45.92 -31.40 22.51
C HIS A 203 46.21 -30.06 23.21
N TYR A 204 45.19 -29.38 23.75
CA TYR A 204 45.40 -28.19 24.59
C TYR A 204 46.10 -28.57 25.90
N SER A 205 45.59 -29.59 26.59
CA SER A 205 46.19 -30.07 27.85
C SER A 205 47.52 -30.77 27.63
N GLU A 206 47.67 -31.49 26.52
CA GLU A 206 48.90 -32.19 26.14
C GLU A 206 50.03 -31.19 25.86
N ALA A 207 49.77 -30.15 25.06
CA ALA A 207 50.75 -29.10 24.78
C ALA A 207 51.24 -28.41 26.06
N LEU A 208 50.35 -28.12 27.01
CA LEU A 208 50.73 -27.54 28.30
C LEU A 208 51.57 -28.49 29.15
N LYS A 209 51.28 -29.79 29.14
CA LYS A 209 52.13 -30.79 29.81
C LYS A 209 53.52 -30.88 29.17
N ILE A 210 53.58 -30.84 27.85
CA ILE A 210 54.84 -30.87 27.08
C ILE A 210 55.70 -29.65 27.47
N VAL A 211 55.13 -28.44 27.49
CA VAL A 211 55.84 -27.22 27.91
C VAL A 211 56.27 -27.29 29.38
N ALA A 212 55.40 -27.77 30.27
CA ALA A 212 55.67 -27.83 31.71
C ALA A 212 56.79 -28.81 32.12
N HIS A 213 57.12 -29.79 31.27
CA HIS A 213 58.21 -30.75 31.51
C HIS A 213 59.49 -30.42 30.70
N HIS A 214 59.44 -29.46 29.79
CA HIS A 214 60.58 -29.12 28.95
C HIS A 214 61.49 -28.10 29.65
N GLU A 215 62.69 -28.54 30.06
CA GLU A 215 63.65 -27.75 30.87
C GLU A 215 63.91 -26.36 30.26
N LYS A 216 64.27 -26.29 28.96
CA LYS A 216 64.52 -25.01 28.29
C LYS A 216 63.30 -24.09 28.22
N ALA A 217 62.09 -24.64 28.13
CA ALA A 217 60.90 -23.79 28.05
C ALA A 217 60.56 -23.20 29.43
N ARG A 218 60.84 -23.95 30.51
CA ARG A 218 60.71 -23.47 31.88
C ARG A 218 61.77 -22.42 32.22
N ASP A 219 63.00 -22.64 31.80
CA ASP A 219 64.10 -21.70 32.03
C ASP A 219 63.88 -20.38 31.26
N SER A 220 63.27 -20.45 30.07
CA SER A 220 62.95 -19.26 29.28
C SER A 220 61.71 -18.50 29.75
N LEU A 221 60.62 -19.19 30.11
CA LEU A 221 59.38 -18.51 30.55
C LEU A 221 59.39 -18.14 32.04
N GLY A 222 60.00 -18.97 32.90
CA GLY A 222 59.96 -18.83 34.36
C GLY A 222 58.65 -19.35 34.98
N PRO A 223 58.67 -20.39 35.85
CA PRO A 223 57.46 -20.85 36.55
C PRO A 223 56.99 -19.82 37.60
N PRO A 224 55.68 -19.63 37.82
CA PRO A 224 54.57 -20.37 37.24
C PRO A 224 54.19 -19.88 35.83
N ILE A 225 53.95 -20.82 34.91
CA ILE A 225 53.48 -20.52 33.56
C ILE A 225 51.95 -20.34 33.58
N VAL A 226 51.50 -19.14 33.26
CA VAL A 226 50.09 -18.75 33.15
C VAL A 226 49.68 -18.74 31.68
N VAL A 227 48.51 -19.31 31.38
CA VAL A 227 47.95 -19.38 30.03
C VAL A 227 46.76 -18.45 29.90
N GLY A 228 46.80 -17.58 28.91
CA GLY A 228 45.72 -16.64 28.61
C GLY A 228 44.54 -17.28 27.85
N ASN A 229 43.63 -16.43 27.40
CA ASN A 229 42.53 -16.85 26.53
C ASN A 229 42.99 -16.85 25.07
N VAL A 230 42.49 -17.79 24.28
CA VAL A 230 42.78 -17.83 22.84
C VAL A 230 42.10 -16.65 22.16
N ASP A 231 42.81 -15.93 21.31
CA ASP A 231 42.21 -14.89 20.50
C ASP A 231 41.39 -15.53 19.36
N LEU A 232 40.07 -15.52 19.53
CA LEU A 232 39.13 -16.09 18.56
C LEU A 232 38.96 -15.23 17.31
N SER A 233 39.48 -14.00 17.30
CA SER A 233 39.43 -13.10 16.15
C SER A 233 40.57 -13.37 15.15
N ASP A 234 41.69 -13.91 15.62
CA ASP A 234 42.84 -14.27 14.79
C ASP A 234 42.65 -15.65 14.13
N ARG A 235 41.89 -15.67 13.03
CA ARG A 235 41.63 -16.89 12.25
C ARG A 235 42.84 -17.39 11.44
N HIS A 236 43.92 -16.61 11.37
CA HIS A 236 45.13 -17.02 10.66
C HIS A 236 45.96 -18.00 11.49
N HIS A 237 46.02 -17.79 12.81
CA HIS A 237 46.77 -18.65 13.73
C HIS A 237 45.90 -19.56 14.59
N ASN A 238 44.59 -19.27 14.70
CA ASN A 238 43.63 -20.07 15.46
C ASN A 238 42.50 -20.58 14.55
N TYR A 239 42.54 -21.86 14.20
CA TYR A 239 41.43 -22.52 13.51
C TYR A 239 41.35 -24.01 13.86
N ILE A 240 40.13 -24.55 13.89
CA ILE A 240 39.87 -25.97 14.12
C ILE A 240 38.96 -26.45 12.99
N ASP A 241 39.45 -27.39 12.21
CA ASP A 241 38.73 -28.06 11.12
C ASP A 241 38.41 -29.52 11.50
N LYS A 242 37.78 -30.28 10.59
CA LYS A 242 37.40 -31.68 10.81
C LYS A 242 38.59 -32.56 11.17
N THR A 243 39.77 -32.33 10.59
CA THR A 243 40.96 -33.20 10.78
C THR A 243 42.19 -32.47 11.30
N LYS A 244 42.17 -31.13 11.34
CA LYS A 244 43.31 -30.27 11.70
C LYS A 244 42.92 -29.27 12.78
N SER A 245 43.82 -29.00 13.71
CA SER A 245 43.67 -27.98 14.76
C SER A 245 44.94 -27.18 14.88
N MET A 246 44.83 -25.86 14.78
CA MET A 246 45.90 -24.90 15.03
C MET A 246 45.44 -23.94 16.13
N LEU A 247 46.19 -23.91 17.24
CA LEU A 247 45.90 -23.06 18.39
C LEU A 247 47.15 -22.29 18.79
N ARG A 248 47.05 -20.96 18.79
CA ARG A 248 48.02 -20.02 19.33
C ARG A 248 47.59 -19.60 20.73
N LEU A 249 48.27 -20.13 21.74
CA LEU A 249 47.97 -19.89 23.14
C LEU A 249 48.91 -18.81 23.69
N PRO A 250 48.40 -17.66 24.16
CA PRO A 250 49.25 -16.72 24.87
C PRO A 250 49.70 -17.34 26.20
N VAL A 251 51.00 -17.37 26.42
CA VAL A 251 51.64 -17.90 27.64
C VAL A 251 52.54 -16.84 28.25
N SER A 252 52.56 -16.77 29.58
CA SER A 252 53.40 -15.83 30.33
C SER A 252 53.97 -16.55 31.54
N GLY A 253 55.26 -16.38 31.80
CA GLY A 253 55.87 -16.76 33.06
C GLY A 253 56.52 -15.57 33.75
N GLU A 254 57.34 -15.83 34.76
CA GLU A 254 58.03 -14.78 35.53
C GLU A 254 59.16 -14.10 34.76
N ILE A 255 59.77 -14.79 33.78
CA ILE A 255 60.94 -14.33 33.03
C ILE A 255 60.51 -13.70 31.70
N ASP A 256 59.65 -14.38 30.95
CA ASP A 256 59.24 -13.92 29.62
C ASP A 256 57.79 -14.34 29.29
N SER A 257 57.24 -13.75 28.23
CA SER A 257 55.93 -14.04 27.68
C SER A 257 56.02 -14.33 26.20
N GLY A 258 55.02 -15.04 25.67
CA GLY A 258 55.06 -15.47 24.29
C GLY A 258 53.80 -16.18 23.84
N PHE A 259 53.91 -16.85 22.70
CA PHE A 259 52.84 -17.62 22.11
C PHE A 259 53.27 -19.08 21.95
N LEU A 260 52.44 -19.97 22.46
CA LEU A 260 52.57 -21.40 22.22
C LEU A 260 51.70 -21.79 21.02
N ASN A 261 52.34 -22.12 19.91
CA ASN A 261 51.69 -22.57 18.69
C ASN A 261 51.56 -24.11 18.73
N VAL A 262 50.33 -24.59 18.76
CA VAL A 262 49.98 -26.01 18.87
C VAL A 262 49.35 -26.47 17.57
N TYR A 263 49.94 -27.48 16.93
CA TYR A 263 49.38 -28.12 15.74
C TYR A 263 49.01 -29.57 16.05
N ALA A 264 47.75 -29.94 15.80
CA ALA A 264 47.23 -31.27 16.03
C ALA A 264 46.42 -31.78 14.83
N GLU A 265 46.46 -33.09 14.59
CA GLU A 265 45.68 -33.77 13.55
C GLU A 265 44.95 -35.00 14.09
N ARG A 266 43.90 -35.39 13.39
CA ARG A 266 43.19 -36.67 13.61
C ARG A 266 42.78 -37.27 12.28
N LYS A 267 42.65 -38.60 12.25
CA LYS A 267 42.34 -39.36 11.01
C LYS A 267 40.86 -39.30 10.64
N SER A 268 39.98 -39.45 11.62
CA SER A 268 38.53 -39.34 11.47
C SER A 268 37.94 -38.35 12.49
N THR A 269 36.70 -37.89 12.27
CA THR A 269 35.99 -37.00 13.20
C THR A 269 35.64 -37.67 14.53
N GLU A 270 35.68 -39.00 14.58
CA GLU A 270 35.46 -39.82 15.78
C GLU A 270 36.74 -40.02 16.61
N ASP A 271 37.92 -39.76 16.02
CA ASP A 271 39.19 -39.89 16.71
C ASP A 271 39.51 -38.62 17.52
N GLU A 272 40.31 -38.79 18.57
CA GLU A 272 40.88 -37.66 19.31
C GLU A 272 42.01 -36.99 18.51
N PHE A 273 42.14 -35.67 18.66
CA PHE A 273 43.24 -34.91 18.08
C PHE A 273 44.56 -35.28 18.75
N GLN A 274 45.54 -35.65 17.93
CA GLN A 274 46.91 -35.94 18.36
C GLN A 274 47.81 -34.75 18.07
N THR A 275 48.59 -34.32 19.06
CA THR A 275 49.54 -33.22 18.91
C THR A 275 50.72 -33.64 18.02
N ILE A 276 50.90 -32.98 16.88
CA ILE A 276 52.02 -33.29 15.95
C ILE A 276 53.25 -32.49 16.33
N TYR A 277 53.09 -31.18 16.52
CA TYR A 277 54.18 -30.31 16.96
C TYR A 277 53.69 -29.16 17.82
N VAL A 278 54.60 -28.70 18.68
CA VAL A 278 54.39 -27.59 19.61
C VAL A 278 55.61 -26.68 19.57
N ASP A 279 55.38 -25.41 19.23
CA ASP A 279 56.43 -24.40 19.09
C ASP A 279 56.17 -23.26 20.07
N LEU A 280 57.20 -22.83 20.80
CA LEU A 280 57.13 -21.68 21.67
C LEU A 280 57.87 -20.50 21.05
N GLU A 281 57.13 -19.43 20.83
CA GLU A 281 57.59 -18.15 20.29
C GLU A 281 57.63 -17.12 21.42
N LEU A 282 58.82 -16.70 21.82
CA LEU A 282 59.03 -15.74 22.91
C LEU A 282 59.04 -14.29 22.40
N ALA A 283 58.54 -13.35 23.20
CA ALA A 283 58.54 -11.93 22.89
C ALA A 283 59.87 -11.29 23.30
N GLU A 284 60.84 -11.23 22.38
CA GLU A 284 62.21 -10.71 22.56
C GLU A 284 62.45 -9.75 23.77
N GLY A 285 63.22 -10.22 24.77
CA GLY A 285 63.88 -9.40 25.78
C GLY A 285 65.38 -9.18 25.45
N VAL A 286 65.73 -7.97 25.01
CA VAL A 286 67.05 -7.30 25.03
C VAL A 286 68.29 -8.20 25.26
N LEU A 287 68.72 -9.01 24.27
CA LEU A 287 70.13 -9.37 23.97
C LEU A 287 70.30 -10.50 22.93
N SER A 288 69.54 -10.51 21.83
CA SER A 288 70.01 -11.11 20.57
C SER A 288 68.94 -10.90 19.50
N SER A 289 69.30 -10.23 18.40
CA SER A 289 68.48 -10.17 17.20
C SER A 289 68.24 -11.58 16.67
N LEU A 290 67.02 -12.09 16.83
CA LEU A 290 66.39 -13.29 16.23
C LEU A 290 65.47 -13.93 17.27
N ALA A 291 64.16 -13.72 17.13
CA ALA A 291 63.11 -14.46 17.83
C ALA A 291 63.47 -15.95 17.91
N THR A 292 63.73 -16.44 19.12
CA THR A 292 64.20 -17.81 19.32
C THR A 292 63.00 -18.74 19.33
N ASN A 293 62.64 -19.28 18.16
CA ASN A 293 61.63 -20.33 18.08
C ASN A 293 62.18 -21.59 18.74
N LEU A 294 61.63 -21.94 19.90
CA LEU A 294 61.98 -23.17 20.59
C LEU A 294 61.03 -24.27 20.12
N PHE A 295 61.54 -25.20 19.32
CA PHE A 295 60.81 -26.42 18.96
C PHE A 295 60.77 -27.37 20.16
N ILE A 296 59.57 -27.62 20.70
CA ILE A 296 59.42 -28.36 21.96
C ILE A 296 59.11 -29.84 21.70
N HIS A 297 58.35 -30.16 20.65
CA HIS A 297 57.96 -31.54 20.35
C HIS A 297 57.63 -31.75 18.87
N ARG A 298 58.02 -32.90 18.28
CA ARG A 298 57.65 -33.31 16.92
C ARG A 298 57.47 -34.83 16.83
N ILE A 299 56.27 -35.28 16.45
CA ILE A 299 56.04 -36.65 15.98
C ILE A 299 56.37 -36.69 14.49
N VAL A 300 57.24 -37.60 14.05
CA VAL A 300 57.56 -37.81 12.63
C VAL A 300 56.74 -38.99 12.10
N PRO A 301 55.66 -38.78 11.33
CA PRO A 301 55.18 -39.80 10.43
C PRO A 301 55.94 -39.72 9.11
N HIS A 302 56.30 -40.89 8.58
CA HIS A 302 56.87 -41.06 7.25
C HIS A 302 55.97 -40.44 6.17
N SER A 303 56.62 -39.91 5.13
CA SER A 303 56.13 -39.42 3.83
C SER A 303 55.82 -37.91 3.69
N PHE A 304 56.69 -37.29 2.90
CA PHE A 304 56.65 -35.92 2.38
C PHE A 304 55.81 -35.89 1.08
N PHE A 305 55.09 -34.79 0.87
CA PHE A 305 54.47 -34.33 -0.40
C PHE A 305 53.49 -35.25 -1.14
N VAL A 306 52.19 -34.96 -1.01
CA VAL A 306 51.30 -34.75 -2.19
C VAL A 306 50.30 -33.64 -1.86
N ARG A 307 50.29 -32.60 -2.68
CA ARG A 307 49.21 -31.60 -2.75
C ARG A 307 47.98 -32.28 -3.36
N GLN A 308 47.01 -32.69 -2.55
CA GLN A 308 45.66 -33.00 -3.03
C GLN A 308 44.67 -31.97 -2.50
N LYS A 309 44.13 -31.18 -3.42
CA LYS A 309 42.85 -30.48 -3.25
C LYS A 309 41.77 -31.54 -3.17
N GLY A 310 40.97 -31.52 -2.11
CA GLY A 310 39.78 -32.36 -1.98
C GLY A 310 39.17 -32.23 -0.60
N LEU A 311 38.23 -31.29 -0.45
CA LEU A 311 37.30 -31.25 0.67
C LEU A 311 36.34 -32.46 0.59
N PRO A 312 35.83 -32.95 1.73
CA PRO A 312 34.45 -33.37 1.82
C PRO A 312 33.67 -32.50 2.83
N SER A 313 32.76 -31.72 2.25
CA SER A 313 31.46 -31.22 2.71
C SER A 313 30.60 -32.33 3.36
N SER A 314 29.47 -32.16 4.06
CA SER A 314 28.58 -31.09 4.54
C SER A 314 27.53 -31.79 5.45
N PRO A 315 26.57 -31.10 6.10
CA PRO A 315 25.65 -31.69 7.08
C PRO A 315 24.51 -32.55 6.45
N MET A 316 24.21 -33.66 7.13
CA MET A 316 23.47 -34.86 6.69
C MET A 316 21.97 -34.71 6.30
N ILE A 317 21.40 -33.51 6.22
CA ILE A 317 19.94 -33.33 5.97
C ILE A 317 19.64 -32.83 4.54
N ILE A 318 20.57 -32.07 3.93
CA ILE A 318 20.38 -31.49 2.60
C ILE A 318 20.88 -32.45 1.49
N SER A 319 21.85 -33.31 1.80
CA SER A 319 22.35 -34.36 0.90
C SER A 319 21.26 -35.32 0.46
N ASP A 320 20.37 -35.70 1.38
CA ASP A 320 19.33 -36.70 1.14
C ASP A 320 18.22 -36.16 0.23
N PHE A 321 17.90 -34.87 0.36
CA PHE A 321 16.95 -34.18 -0.52
C PHE A 321 17.51 -33.98 -1.93
N LEU A 322 18.79 -33.61 -2.06
CA LEU A 322 19.44 -33.45 -3.36
C LEU A 322 19.59 -34.80 -4.07
N HIS A 323 19.97 -35.86 -3.37
CA HIS A 323 19.96 -37.22 -3.92
C HIS A 323 18.55 -37.71 -4.30
N SER A 324 17.50 -37.30 -3.58
CA SER A 324 16.12 -37.61 -3.98
C SER A 324 15.69 -36.90 -5.26
N LEU A 325 16.21 -35.69 -5.55
CA LEU A 325 15.92 -34.94 -6.78
C LEU A 325 16.73 -35.46 -7.97
N GLU A 326 17.96 -35.91 -7.72
CA GLU A 326 18.84 -36.53 -8.70
C GLU A 326 18.29 -37.88 -9.19
N ASN A 327 17.67 -38.67 -8.28
CA ASN A 327 17.06 -39.96 -8.59
C ASN A 327 15.63 -39.88 -9.15
N MET A 328 15.08 -38.67 -9.34
CA MET A 328 13.76 -38.48 -9.94
C MET A 328 13.87 -38.49 -11.47
N ALA A 329 12.97 -39.22 -12.15
CA ALA A 329 13.00 -39.32 -13.61
C ALA A 329 12.48 -38.04 -14.27
N TRP A 330 13.38 -37.18 -14.75
CA TRP A 330 13.03 -35.94 -15.44
C TRP A 330 12.83 -36.17 -16.95
N PRO A 331 11.98 -35.37 -17.62
CA PRO A 331 11.90 -35.38 -19.08
C PRO A 331 13.26 -35.07 -19.72
N SER A 332 13.58 -35.72 -20.84
CA SER A 332 14.91 -35.70 -21.47
C SER A 332 15.42 -34.29 -21.83
N TRP A 333 14.52 -33.34 -22.08
CA TRP A 333 14.85 -31.95 -22.40
C TRP A 333 15.20 -31.10 -21.17
N LEU A 334 14.82 -31.54 -19.96
CA LEU A 334 14.99 -30.81 -18.71
C LEU A 334 16.15 -31.37 -17.87
N GLN A 335 16.44 -32.66 -18.02
CA GLN A 335 17.54 -33.39 -17.37
C GLN A 335 18.88 -32.61 -17.33
N PRO A 336 19.44 -32.11 -18.46
CA PRO A 336 20.73 -31.42 -18.42
C PRO A 336 20.69 -30.08 -17.66
N HIS A 337 19.53 -29.42 -17.59
CA HIS A 337 19.39 -28.18 -16.83
C HIS A 337 19.27 -28.43 -15.33
N VAL A 338 18.60 -29.53 -14.95
CA VAL A 338 18.50 -29.99 -13.55
C VAL A 338 19.87 -30.41 -13.03
N GLU A 339 20.64 -31.17 -13.81
CA GLU A 339 22.01 -31.57 -13.45
C GLU A 339 22.92 -30.36 -13.23
N VAL A 340 22.89 -29.37 -14.13
CA VAL A 340 23.69 -28.14 -13.97
C VAL A 340 23.25 -27.33 -12.75
N LEU A 341 21.95 -27.26 -12.47
CA LEU A 341 21.40 -26.57 -11.30
C LEU A 341 21.81 -27.28 -10.01
N LEU A 342 21.71 -28.61 -9.95
CA LEU A 342 22.12 -29.42 -8.80
C LEU A 342 23.63 -29.31 -8.54
N LEU A 343 24.45 -29.29 -9.61
CA LEU A 343 25.88 -28.99 -9.53
C LEU A 343 26.15 -27.60 -8.96
N TRP A 344 25.42 -26.59 -9.41
CA TRP A 344 25.53 -25.22 -8.90
C TRP A 344 25.11 -25.12 -7.43
N VAL A 345 24.02 -25.79 -7.05
CA VAL A 345 23.50 -25.80 -5.67
C VAL A 345 24.45 -26.53 -4.74
N SER A 346 24.95 -27.71 -5.15
CA SER A 346 25.97 -28.48 -4.42
C SER A 346 27.25 -27.67 -4.23
N TRP A 347 27.76 -27.06 -5.31
CA TRP A 347 28.94 -26.19 -5.25
C TRP A 347 28.71 -24.95 -4.35
N SER A 348 27.52 -24.36 -4.39
CA SER A 348 27.17 -23.20 -3.56
C SER A 348 27.07 -23.59 -2.08
N ILE A 349 26.48 -24.73 -1.74
CA ILE A 349 26.39 -25.22 -0.36
C ILE A 349 27.78 -25.55 0.20
N ASP A 350 28.66 -26.11 -0.63
CA ASP A 350 30.01 -26.50 -0.22
C ASP A 350 30.97 -25.31 -0.05
N TYR A 351 30.71 -24.18 -0.72
CA TYR A 351 31.51 -22.96 -0.60
C TYR A 351 30.91 -21.91 0.37
N VAL A 352 29.60 -21.97 0.62
CA VAL A 352 28.92 -21.02 1.51
C VAL A 352 28.91 -21.62 2.92
N ASP A 353 29.91 -21.24 3.71
CA ASP A 353 29.98 -21.61 5.13
C ASP A 353 28.75 -21.05 5.87
N LEU A 354 27.83 -21.93 6.25
CA LEU A 354 26.61 -21.57 6.96
C LEU A 354 26.91 -20.89 8.30
N ASN A 355 28.05 -21.19 8.94
CA ASN A 355 28.49 -20.50 10.16
C ASN A 355 28.97 -19.09 9.85
N TYR A 356 29.58 -18.87 8.67
CA TYR A 356 29.92 -17.55 8.19
C TYR A 356 28.67 -16.73 7.85
N LEU A 357 27.65 -17.33 7.23
CA LEU A 357 26.35 -16.68 7.02
C LEU A 357 25.63 -16.36 8.33
N GLU A 358 25.68 -17.25 9.32
CA GLU A 358 25.13 -17.00 10.66
C GLU A 358 25.86 -15.83 11.34
N TYR A 359 27.19 -15.81 11.29
CA TYR A 359 27.99 -14.69 11.76
C TYR A 359 27.64 -13.38 11.04
N LEU A 360 27.52 -13.43 9.70
CA LEU A 360 27.14 -12.29 8.87
C LEU A 360 25.75 -11.77 9.23
N PHE A 361 24.80 -12.68 9.48
CA PHE A 361 23.46 -12.34 9.94
C PHE A 361 23.51 -11.63 11.30
N TRP A 362 24.23 -12.18 12.29
CA TRP A 362 24.36 -11.55 13.61
C TRP A 362 25.14 -10.22 13.57
N LEU A 363 26.12 -10.09 12.68
CA LEU A 363 26.87 -8.86 12.45
C LEU A 363 25.98 -7.75 11.85
N PHE A 364 25.10 -8.12 10.90
CA PHE A 364 24.18 -7.17 10.28
C PHE A 364 22.83 -7.05 11.00
N LEU A 365 22.50 -7.91 11.95
CA LEU A 365 21.24 -7.86 12.69
C LEU A 365 21.04 -6.51 13.41
N PRO A 366 22.05 -5.90 14.09
CA PRO A 366 21.91 -4.56 14.65
C PRO A 366 21.62 -3.49 13.60
N ILE A 367 22.20 -3.61 12.40
CA ILE A 367 21.93 -2.71 11.27
C ILE A 367 20.50 -2.95 10.76
N PHE A 368 20.07 -4.20 10.63
CA PHE A 368 18.70 -4.54 10.27
C PHE A 368 17.70 -3.97 11.29
N VAL A 369 17.96 -4.14 12.59
CA VAL A 369 17.10 -3.60 13.65
C VAL A 369 17.11 -2.07 13.65
N ALA A 370 18.27 -1.43 13.51
CA ALA A 370 18.39 0.02 13.55
C ALA A 370 17.77 0.73 12.34
N PHE A 371 17.75 0.10 11.16
CA PHE A 371 17.27 0.73 9.93
C PHE A 371 15.97 0.14 9.38
N VAL A 372 15.76 -1.19 9.47
CA VAL A 372 14.55 -1.85 8.93
C VAL A 372 13.36 -1.74 9.88
N VAL A 373 13.57 -1.87 11.21
CA VAL A 373 12.45 -1.78 12.17
C VAL A 373 11.80 -0.39 12.15
N PRO A 374 12.52 0.74 12.13
CA PRO A 374 11.89 2.06 11.98
C PRO A 374 11.12 2.21 10.66
N VAL A 375 11.62 1.65 9.56
CA VAL A 375 10.91 1.65 8.26
C VAL A 375 9.62 0.83 8.35
N LEU A 376 9.66 -0.36 8.95
CA LEU A 376 8.46 -1.18 9.17
C LEU A 376 7.45 -0.49 10.08
N LEU A 377 7.91 0.17 11.14
CA LEU A 377 7.06 0.93 12.05
C LEU A 377 6.41 2.13 11.33
N LEU A 378 7.16 2.83 10.48
CA LEU A 378 6.63 3.89 9.62
C LEU A 378 5.56 3.35 8.66
N LEU A 379 5.83 2.22 8.00
CA LEU A 379 4.86 1.53 7.12
C LEU A 379 3.60 1.13 7.90
N PHE A 380 3.72 0.69 9.14
CA PHE A 380 2.59 0.35 10.00
C PHE A 380 1.76 1.59 10.35
N ILE A 381 2.39 2.70 10.72
CA ILE A 381 1.69 3.98 10.99
C ILE A 381 0.92 4.44 9.75
N TYR A 382 1.57 4.44 8.58
CA TYR A 382 0.88 4.79 7.33
C TYR A 382 -0.22 3.78 6.98
N GLY A 383 -0.04 2.49 7.29
CA GLY A 383 -1.07 1.47 7.21
C GLY A 383 -2.29 1.80 8.08
N CYS A 384 -2.08 2.29 9.31
CA CYS A 384 -3.15 2.77 10.17
C CYS A 384 -3.88 3.99 9.57
N VAL A 385 -3.15 4.95 9.00
CA VAL A 385 -3.76 6.12 8.31
C VAL A 385 -4.61 5.67 7.14
N ILE A 386 -4.11 4.75 6.31
CA ILE A 386 -4.86 4.17 5.19
C ILE A 386 -6.11 3.44 5.70
N PHE A 387 -5.99 2.66 6.77
CA PHE A 387 -7.12 1.97 7.39
C PHE A 387 -8.19 2.97 7.88
N LEU A 388 -7.78 4.07 8.52
CA LEU A 388 -8.70 5.12 8.96
C LEU A 388 -9.38 5.82 7.77
N HIS A 389 -8.67 6.06 6.67
CA HIS A 389 -9.24 6.62 5.44
C HIS A 389 -10.31 5.68 4.84
N ILE A 390 -10.01 4.38 4.76
CA ILE A 390 -10.97 3.36 4.32
C ILE A 390 -12.17 3.31 5.28
N TYR A 391 -11.93 3.35 6.59
CA TYR A 391 -12.99 3.33 7.61
C TYR A 391 -13.88 4.58 7.57
N ARG A 392 -13.34 5.73 7.17
CA ARG A 392 -14.12 6.96 6.93
C ARG A 392 -15.16 6.75 5.82
N LEU A 393 -14.83 5.93 4.82
CA LEU A 393 -15.70 5.56 3.68
C LEU A 393 -16.54 4.30 3.94
N ARG A 394 -16.57 3.78 5.18
CA ARG A 394 -17.27 2.52 5.52
C ARG A 394 -18.73 2.50 5.12
N HIS A 395 -19.45 3.62 5.23
CA HIS A 395 -20.88 3.66 4.90
C HIS A 395 -21.10 3.49 3.40
N GLU A 396 -20.30 4.16 2.57
CA GLU A 396 -20.35 3.97 1.12
C GLU A 396 -19.95 2.55 0.71
N ILE A 397 -18.95 1.97 1.39
CA ILE A 397 -18.52 0.59 1.14
C ILE A 397 -19.64 -0.39 1.48
N VAL A 398 -20.28 -0.25 2.64
CA VAL A 398 -21.40 -1.10 3.08
C VAL A 398 -22.56 -0.98 2.10
N GLU A 399 -22.94 0.23 1.70
CA GLU A 399 -23.97 0.47 0.70
C GLU A 399 -23.63 -0.19 -0.64
N ALA A 400 -22.38 -0.05 -1.11
CA ALA A 400 -21.93 -0.70 -2.33
C ALA A 400 -21.99 -2.24 -2.23
N TYR A 401 -21.70 -2.83 -1.08
CA TYR A 401 -21.87 -4.28 -0.84
C TYR A 401 -23.32 -4.73 -0.93
N HIS A 402 -24.28 -3.90 -0.48
CA HIS A 402 -25.70 -4.20 -0.61
C HIS A 402 -26.15 -4.24 -2.08
N THR A 403 -25.53 -3.44 -2.96
CA THR A 403 -25.81 -3.51 -4.41
C THR A 403 -25.16 -4.72 -5.08
N SER A 404 -23.86 -4.94 -4.85
CA SER A 404 -23.09 -6.03 -5.45
C SER A 404 -21.77 -6.23 -4.71
N TYR A 405 -21.39 -7.49 -4.47
CA TYR A 405 -20.11 -7.82 -3.86
C TYR A 405 -18.91 -7.28 -4.66
N TRP A 406 -19.01 -7.21 -5.99
CA TRP A 406 -17.97 -6.62 -6.84
C TRP A 406 -17.89 -5.10 -6.67
N ASN A 407 -19.01 -4.42 -6.46
CA ASN A 407 -19.03 -2.97 -6.24
C ASN A 407 -18.46 -2.62 -4.86
N GLY A 408 -18.77 -3.39 -3.82
CA GLY A 408 -18.13 -3.27 -2.52
C GLY A 408 -16.62 -3.47 -2.59
N ALA A 409 -16.16 -4.48 -3.32
CA ALA A 409 -14.73 -4.72 -3.55
C ALA A 409 -14.05 -3.58 -4.31
N ARG A 410 -14.65 -3.10 -5.40
CA ARG A 410 -14.14 -1.94 -6.17
C ARG A 410 -14.04 -0.69 -5.32
N THR A 411 -15.07 -0.38 -4.55
CA THR A 411 -15.12 0.81 -3.68
C THR A 411 -14.07 0.73 -2.57
N SER A 412 -13.86 -0.45 -1.99
CA SER A 412 -12.83 -0.69 -0.97
C SER A 412 -11.42 -0.50 -1.56
N ILE A 413 -11.16 -1.08 -2.73
CA ILE A 413 -9.87 -0.95 -3.42
C ILE A 413 -9.64 0.49 -3.89
N ALA A 414 -10.67 1.17 -4.40
CA ALA A 414 -10.61 2.58 -4.77
C ALA A 414 -10.29 3.46 -3.55
N SER A 415 -10.92 3.21 -2.41
CA SER A 415 -10.65 3.91 -1.15
C SER A 415 -9.18 3.76 -0.72
N PHE A 416 -8.62 2.54 -0.87
CA PHE A 416 -7.21 2.28 -0.60
C PHE A 416 -6.30 3.08 -1.54
N TRP A 417 -6.52 3.02 -2.86
CA TRP A 417 -5.68 3.73 -3.83
C TRP A 417 -5.81 5.25 -3.72
N ASP A 418 -6.99 5.77 -3.39
CA ASP A 418 -7.20 7.19 -3.08
C ASP A 418 -6.38 7.62 -1.86
N ALA A 419 -6.40 6.82 -0.79
CA ALA A 419 -5.57 7.07 0.41
C ALA A 419 -4.07 7.08 0.07
N VAL A 420 -3.61 6.07 -0.69
CA VAL A 420 -2.20 5.96 -1.11
C VAL A 420 -1.81 7.15 -1.98
N GLY A 421 -2.64 7.53 -2.95
CA GLY A 421 -2.38 8.69 -3.82
C GLY A 421 -2.28 9.98 -3.01
N TYR A 422 -3.24 10.21 -2.11
CA TYR A 422 -3.25 11.37 -1.22
C TYR A 422 -2.00 11.42 -0.32
N LEU A 423 -1.67 10.31 0.33
CA LEU A 423 -0.60 10.25 1.33
C LEU A 423 0.81 10.24 0.72
N TRP A 424 1.01 9.44 -0.34
CA TRP A 424 2.32 9.23 -0.94
C TRP A 424 2.67 10.33 -1.95
N HIS A 425 1.70 10.72 -2.77
CA HIS A 425 1.91 11.68 -3.86
C HIS A 425 1.21 13.03 -3.65
N GLY A 426 0.41 13.21 -2.59
CA GLY A 426 -0.46 14.38 -2.49
C GLY A 426 -1.38 14.48 -3.71
N TYR A 427 -1.89 13.35 -4.20
CA TYR A 427 -2.56 13.27 -5.49
C TYR A 427 -3.84 14.13 -5.56
N GLU A 428 -3.93 14.93 -6.62
CA GLU A 428 -5.08 15.80 -6.91
C GLU A 428 -5.51 15.67 -8.37
N VAL A 429 -6.77 16.03 -8.65
CA VAL A 429 -7.33 16.07 -10.01
C VAL A 429 -7.93 17.44 -10.26
N THR A 430 -7.57 18.06 -11.38
CA THR A 430 -8.18 19.27 -11.92
C THR A 430 -8.97 18.91 -13.18
N GLY A 431 -10.16 19.48 -13.34
CA GLY A 431 -11.04 19.18 -14.48
C GLY A 431 -11.90 17.91 -14.29
N LEU A 432 -12.13 17.46 -13.05
CA LEU A 432 -12.97 16.27 -12.79
C LEU A 432 -14.42 16.49 -13.29
N GLU A 433 -14.87 17.74 -13.32
CA GLU A 433 -16.12 18.20 -13.91
C GLU A 433 -16.22 17.94 -15.42
N ASN A 434 -15.10 17.78 -16.14
CA ASN A 434 -15.10 17.43 -17.56
C ASN A 434 -15.53 15.98 -17.79
N ILE A 435 -15.48 15.12 -16.75
CA ILE A 435 -15.99 13.76 -16.82
C ILE A 435 -17.52 13.81 -16.62
N PRO A 436 -18.30 13.32 -17.60
CA PRO A 436 -19.74 13.39 -17.52
C PRO A 436 -20.28 12.41 -16.46
N ASP A 437 -21.34 12.83 -15.76
CA ASP A 437 -22.01 12.01 -14.74
C ASP A 437 -22.78 10.84 -15.36
N ASP A 438 -23.16 10.94 -16.64
CA ASP A 438 -23.79 9.88 -17.43
C ASP A 438 -23.30 9.93 -18.90
N GLY A 439 -23.39 8.81 -19.62
CA GLY A 439 -22.97 8.68 -21.01
C GLY A 439 -21.46 8.50 -21.20
N PRO A 440 -21.01 8.25 -22.42
CA PRO A 440 -19.63 7.84 -22.66
C PRO A 440 -18.64 9.00 -22.72
N ALA A 441 -17.40 8.72 -22.31
CA ALA A 441 -16.26 9.61 -22.53
C ALA A 441 -14.97 8.79 -22.71
N LEU A 442 -14.11 9.28 -23.59
CA LEU A 442 -12.80 8.68 -23.88
C LEU A 442 -11.68 9.57 -23.40
N LEU A 443 -10.93 9.09 -22.41
CA LEU A 443 -9.76 9.76 -21.86
C LEU A 443 -8.51 9.33 -22.64
N LEU A 444 -7.83 10.28 -23.27
CA LEU A 444 -6.59 10.05 -23.99
C LEU A 444 -5.43 10.69 -23.24
N TYR A 445 -4.57 9.85 -22.66
CA TYR A 445 -3.60 10.30 -21.69
C TYR A 445 -2.15 10.02 -22.08
N TYR A 446 -1.25 10.83 -21.52
CA TYR A 446 0.19 10.61 -21.59
C TYR A 446 0.61 9.45 -20.69
N HIS A 447 1.32 8.46 -21.21
CA HIS A 447 1.70 7.29 -20.42
C HIS A 447 2.94 7.58 -19.53
N GLY A 448 2.76 7.59 -18.20
CA GLY A 448 3.86 7.56 -17.23
C GLY A 448 4.68 6.27 -17.29
N THR A 449 5.81 6.15 -16.59
CA THR A 449 6.62 4.92 -16.67
C THR A 449 5.89 3.71 -16.07
N LEU A 450 5.21 3.91 -14.95
CA LEU A 450 4.13 3.06 -14.48
C LEU A 450 2.86 3.91 -14.41
N PRO A 451 1.71 3.44 -14.91
CA PRO A 451 0.49 4.24 -14.98
C PRO A 451 -0.25 4.27 -13.63
N ILE A 452 0.47 4.51 -12.53
CA ILE A 452 -0.10 4.58 -11.17
C ILE A 452 -1.10 5.74 -11.05
N ASP A 453 -0.86 6.81 -11.79
CA ASP A 453 -1.71 7.98 -11.90
C ASP A 453 -3.10 7.66 -12.43
N VAL A 454 -3.20 6.71 -13.36
CA VAL A 454 -4.49 6.24 -13.87
C VAL A 454 -5.27 5.48 -12.79
N TYR A 455 -4.61 4.69 -11.94
CA TYR A 455 -5.28 4.02 -10.83
C TYR A 455 -5.83 5.02 -9.81
N TYR A 456 -5.11 6.11 -9.54
CA TYR A 456 -5.63 7.18 -8.70
C TYR A 456 -6.83 7.88 -9.35
N LEU A 457 -6.80 8.12 -10.66
CA LEU A 457 -7.96 8.69 -11.37
C LEU A 457 -9.16 7.73 -11.36
N ILE A 458 -8.95 6.43 -11.59
CA ILE A 458 -10.01 5.41 -11.48
C ILE A 458 -10.64 5.46 -10.08
N ALA A 459 -9.81 5.54 -9.04
CA ALA A 459 -10.30 5.65 -7.66
C ALA A 459 -11.14 6.92 -7.47
N LYS A 460 -10.69 8.08 -7.97
CA LYS A 460 -11.47 9.33 -7.94
C LYS A 460 -12.80 9.19 -8.71
N CYS A 461 -12.82 8.57 -9.89
CA CYS A 461 -14.06 8.35 -10.64
C CYS A 461 -15.05 7.45 -9.87
N ILE A 462 -14.56 6.36 -9.26
CA ILE A 462 -15.41 5.43 -8.50
C ILE A 462 -15.99 6.11 -7.26
N LEU A 463 -15.16 6.86 -6.52
CA LEU A 463 -15.58 7.47 -5.25
C LEU A 463 -16.46 8.71 -5.45
N TYR A 464 -16.10 9.59 -6.39
CA TYR A 464 -16.75 10.91 -6.53
C TYR A 464 -17.77 10.97 -7.68
N LYS A 465 -17.53 10.25 -8.78
CA LYS A 465 -18.47 10.19 -9.92
C LYS A 465 -19.36 8.95 -9.89
N LYS A 466 -19.10 8.00 -8.98
CA LYS A 466 -19.75 6.67 -8.92
C LYS A 466 -19.67 5.92 -10.26
N ARG A 467 -18.61 6.15 -11.03
CA ARG A 467 -18.37 5.53 -12.35
C ARG A 467 -17.01 4.86 -12.41
N THR A 468 -16.97 3.70 -13.08
CA THR A 468 -15.70 2.98 -13.30
C THR A 468 -15.08 3.43 -14.61
N LEU A 469 -13.79 3.80 -14.57
CA LEU A 469 -13.02 4.13 -15.77
C LEU A 469 -12.37 2.87 -16.32
N HIS A 470 -12.84 2.38 -17.47
CA HIS A 470 -12.33 1.19 -18.14
C HIS A 470 -10.97 1.49 -18.77
N CYS A 471 -10.11 0.48 -18.84
CA CYS A 471 -8.73 0.66 -19.32
C CYS A 471 -8.41 -0.32 -20.44
N VAL A 472 -7.65 0.14 -21.43
CA VAL A 472 -7.06 -0.73 -22.45
C VAL A 472 -5.63 -1.09 -22.05
N GLY A 473 -5.40 -2.36 -21.74
CA GLY A 473 -4.11 -2.92 -21.34
C GLY A 473 -3.42 -3.67 -22.47
N ASP A 474 -2.09 -3.75 -22.43
CA ASP A 474 -1.35 -4.59 -23.38
C ASP A 474 -1.60 -6.08 -23.12
N LYS A 475 -1.56 -6.91 -24.18
CA LYS A 475 -1.85 -8.34 -24.12
C LYS A 475 -0.95 -9.10 -23.13
N PHE A 476 0.25 -8.62 -22.85
CA PHE A 476 1.14 -9.29 -21.89
C PHE A 476 0.57 -9.30 -20.46
N ILE A 477 -0.21 -8.28 -20.07
CA ILE A 477 -0.77 -8.14 -18.72
C ILE A 477 -1.69 -9.33 -18.40
N PHE A 478 -2.45 -9.78 -19.40
CA PHE A 478 -3.37 -10.92 -19.28
C PHE A 478 -2.67 -12.29 -19.24
N LYS A 479 -1.36 -12.34 -19.51
CA LYS A 479 -0.55 -13.56 -19.41
C LYS A 479 0.11 -13.71 -18.03
N ILE A 480 0.02 -12.70 -17.16
CA ILE A 480 0.61 -12.74 -15.81
C ILE A 480 -0.31 -13.55 -14.88
N PRO A 481 0.16 -14.66 -14.29
CA PRO A 481 -0.64 -15.44 -13.34
C PRO A 481 -1.13 -14.57 -12.17
N GLY A 482 -2.41 -14.70 -11.81
CA GLY A 482 -3.04 -13.96 -10.71
C GLY A 482 -3.60 -12.57 -11.05
N TRP A 483 -3.22 -11.97 -12.18
CA TRP A 483 -3.68 -10.62 -12.56
C TRP A 483 -5.09 -10.57 -13.15
N GLY A 484 -5.64 -11.71 -13.59
CA GLY A 484 -6.98 -11.77 -14.20
C GLY A 484 -8.09 -11.20 -13.32
N MET A 485 -8.03 -11.40 -12.01
CA MET A 485 -9.01 -10.85 -11.06
C MET A 485 -8.90 -9.33 -10.95
N ILE A 486 -7.69 -8.79 -10.90
CA ILE A 486 -7.44 -7.34 -10.86
C ILE A 486 -7.94 -6.69 -12.15
N CYS A 487 -7.62 -7.27 -13.31
CA CYS A 487 -8.12 -6.79 -14.60
C CYS A 487 -9.66 -6.79 -14.65
N LYS A 488 -10.31 -7.81 -14.09
CA LYS A 488 -11.78 -7.88 -14.02
C LYS A 488 -12.39 -6.81 -13.10
N VAL A 489 -11.76 -6.55 -11.96
CA VAL A 489 -12.21 -5.54 -10.99
C VAL A 489 -12.14 -4.13 -11.60
N PHE A 490 -11.04 -3.80 -12.29
CA PHE A 490 -10.82 -2.49 -12.89
C PHE A 490 -11.26 -2.39 -14.36
N CYS A 491 -11.99 -3.40 -14.88
CA CYS A 491 -12.46 -3.44 -16.27
C CYS A 491 -11.33 -3.19 -17.29
N VAL A 492 -10.15 -3.78 -17.05
CA VAL A 492 -9.01 -3.71 -17.96
C VAL A 492 -9.20 -4.76 -19.06
N THR A 493 -9.22 -4.31 -20.31
CA THR A 493 -9.42 -5.17 -21.48
C THR A 493 -8.24 -5.04 -22.45
N PRO A 494 -7.89 -6.08 -23.23
CA PRO A 494 -6.88 -5.95 -24.28
C PRO A 494 -7.37 -5.10 -25.46
N GLY A 495 -8.70 -4.98 -25.60
CA GLY A 495 -9.48 -4.08 -26.45
C GLY A 495 -9.04 -3.96 -27.91
N THR A 496 -9.78 -4.55 -28.85
CA THR A 496 -9.73 -4.12 -30.26
C THR A 496 -10.40 -2.75 -30.43
N VAL A 497 -10.33 -2.16 -31.64
CA VAL A 497 -11.02 -0.89 -31.92
C VAL A 497 -12.52 -1.08 -31.75
N GLU A 498 -13.04 -2.22 -32.22
CA GLU A 498 -14.45 -2.59 -32.15
C GLU A 498 -14.91 -2.78 -30.70
N ASP A 499 -14.12 -3.49 -29.88
CA ASP A 499 -14.40 -3.66 -28.45
C ASP A 499 -14.48 -2.31 -27.73
N CYS A 500 -13.54 -1.40 -28.06
CA CYS A 500 -13.50 -0.07 -27.44
C CYS A 500 -14.71 0.78 -27.87
N VAL A 501 -15.10 0.72 -29.14
CA VAL A 501 -16.28 1.42 -29.66
C VAL A 501 -17.55 0.88 -28.99
N GLN A 502 -17.69 -0.45 -28.87
CA GLN A 502 -18.83 -1.04 -28.19
C GLN A 502 -18.89 -0.63 -26.72
N ASN A 503 -17.75 -0.67 -26.01
CA ASN A 503 -17.66 -0.28 -24.60
C ASN A 503 -18.11 1.18 -24.38
N LEU A 504 -17.74 2.08 -25.29
CA LEU A 504 -18.22 3.46 -25.29
C LEU A 504 -19.70 3.56 -25.68
N ASN A 505 -20.17 2.81 -26.68
CA ASN A 505 -21.59 2.81 -27.07
C ASN A 505 -22.50 2.29 -25.94
N ASP A 506 -21.99 1.40 -25.09
CA ASP A 506 -22.67 0.94 -23.86
C ASP A 506 -22.71 2.02 -22.76
N GLY A 507 -22.18 3.21 -23.03
CA GLY A 507 -22.21 4.37 -22.14
C GLY A 507 -21.11 4.38 -21.10
N ASN A 508 -20.03 3.59 -21.22
CA ASN A 508 -18.97 3.54 -20.24
C ASN A 508 -17.90 4.64 -20.43
N LEU A 509 -17.12 4.89 -19.38
CA LEU A 509 -15.89 5.69 -19.46
C LEU A 509 -14.73 4.78 -19.89
N LEU A 510 -13.93 5.20 -20.87
CA LEU A 510 -12.76 4.45 -21.32
C LEU A 510 -11.51 5.34 -21.28
N CYS A 511 -10.37 4.79 -20.92
CA CYS A 511 -9.08 5.47 -21.07
C CYS A 511 -8.10 4.65 -21.91
N ILE A 512 -7.35 5.36 -22.76
CA ILE A 512 -6.35 4.78 -23.65
C ILE A 512 -5.09 5.65 -23.58
N ALA A 513 -3.94 5.01 -23.40
CA ALA A 513 -2.64 5.63 -23.62
C ALA A 513 -2.16 5.37 -25.06
N PRO A 514 -2.22 6.33 -25.99
CA PRO A 514 -1.85 6.07 -27.38
C PRO A 514 -0.37 5.67 -27.55
N GLY A 515 0.49 6.19 -26.68
CA GLY A 515 1.92 5.86 -26.59
C GLY A 515 2.21 4.46 -26.04
N GLY A 516 1.25 3.86 -25.32
CA GLY A 516 1.30 2.51 -24.77
C GLY A 516 2.61 2.19 -24.02
N VAL A 517 2.94 0.91 -23.95
CA VAL A 517 4.15 0.41 -23.25
C VAL A 517 5.45 1.00 -23.83
N ARG A 518 5.50 1.29 -25.13
CA ARG A 518 6.67 1.92 -25.76
C ARG A 518 6.94 3.31 -25.19
N GLU A 519 5.91 4.13 -25.04
CA GLU A 519 6.03 5.44 -24.41
C GLU A 519 6.40 5.26 -22.94
N ALA A 520 5.71 4.41 -22.20
CA ALA A 520 5.98 4.12 -20.78
C ALA A 520 7.48 3.89 -20.52
N LEU A 521 8.09 2.95 -21.26
CA LEU A 521 9.47 2.53 -21.06
C LEU A 521 10.51 3.53 -21.62
N PHE A 522 10.22 4.16 -22.76
CA PHE A 522 11.26 4.82 -23.58
C PHE A 522 11.09 6.30 -23.83
N SER A 523 10.05 6.95 -23.33
CA SER A 523 10.01 8.42 -23.33
C SER A 523 10.93 8.98 -22.24
N ASP A 524 11.50 10.14 -22.50
CA ASP A 524 12.54 10.72 -21.66
C ASP A 524 11.92 11.51 -20.51
N ALA A 525 12.36 11.22 -19.28
CA ALA A 525 11.89 11.90 -18.07
C ALA A 525 12.31 13.38 -18.04
N ALA A 526 13.36 13.78 -18.76
CA ALA A 526 13.76 15.18 -18.84
C ALA A 526 12.85 16.01 -19.75
N THR A 527 12.26 15.40 -20.79
CA THR A 527 11.54 16.13 -21.85
C THR A 527 10.06 15.76 -22.00
N TYR A 528 9.61 14.67 -21.36
CA TYR A 528 8.25 14.15 -21.46
C TYR A 528 7.79 13.93 -22.92
N GLN A 529 8.70 13.47 -23.78
CA GLN A 529 8.44 13.30 -25.21
C GLN A 529 7.24 12.37 -25.49
N ILE A 530 6.27 12.83 -26.28
CA ILE A 530 5.12 12.01 -26.70
C ILE A 530 5.51 11.07 -27.86
N MET A 531 5.39 9.75 -27.65
CA MET A 531 5.87 8.67 -28.53
C MET A 531 4.76 7.84 -29.20
N TRP A 532 3.72 8.50 -29.73
CA TRP A 532 2.58 7.80 -30.37
C TRP A 532 2.91 7.12 -31.72
N GLY A 533 4.04 7.47 -32.34
CA GLY A 533 4.52 6.81 -33.58
C GLY A 533 3.51 6.87 -34.73
N LYS A 534 3.30 5.75 -35.44
CA LYS A 534 2.28 5.58 -36.51
C LYS A 534 0.94 5.03 -36.01
N ARG A 535 0.71 4.98 -34.69
CA ARG A 535 -0.53 4.40 -34.13
C ARG A 535 -1.71 5.33 -34.38
N LEU A 536 -2.82 4.73 -34.80
CA LEU A 536 -4.09 5.40 -35.13
C LEU A 536 -5.32 4.69 -34.55
N GLY A 537 -5.14 3.56 -33.85
CA GLY A 537 -6.27 2.77 -33.32
C GLY A 537 -7.19 3.58 -32.41
N PHE A 538 -6.62 4.35 -31.47
CA PHE A 538 -7.39 5.25 -30.61
C PHE A 538 -8.18 6.31 -31.39
N ALA A 539 -7.63 6.83 -32.49
CA ALA A 539 -8.31 7.82 -33.33
C ALA A 539 -9.47 7.18 -34.11
N LYS A 540 -9.34 5.91 -34.52
CA LYS A 540 -10.46 5.13 -35.07
C LYS A 540 -11.56 4.89 -34.04
N VAL A 541 -11.20 4.64 -32.78
CA VAL A 541 -12.19 4.53 -31.67
C VAL A 541 -12.95 5.83 -31.49
N VAL A 542 -12.26 6.98 -31.50
CA VAL A 542 -12.89 8.32 -31.42
C VAL A 542 -13.94 8.50 -32.52
N LEU A 543 -13.56 8.24 -33.78
CA LEU A 543 -14.44 8.43 -34.93
C LEU A 543 -15.59 7.41 -34.96
N GLY A 544 -15.33 6.16 -34.59
CA GLY A 544 -16.33 5.09 -34.60
C GLY A 544 -17.36 5.17 -33.47
N SER A 545 -17.05 5.85 -32.37
CA SER A 545 -17.94 6.02 -31.22
C SER A 545 -18.58 7.41 -31.12
N ASN A 546 -18.12 8.38 -31.92
CA ASN A 546 -18.52 9.80 -31.86
C ASN A 546 -18.58 10.37 -30.41
N THR A 547 -17.69 9.87 -29.56
CA THR A 547 -17.71 10.12 -28.12
C THR A 547 -16.84 11.32 -27.75
N ALA A 548 -17.21 12.02 -26.68
CA ALA A 548 -16.42 13.11 -26.11
C ALA A 548 -15.00 12.64 -25.71
N VAL A 549 -13.98 13.36 -26.18
CA VAL A 549 -12.57 13.05 -25.91
C VAL A 549 -12.02 14.02 -24.88
N ILE A 550 -11.38 13.49 -23.83
CA ILE A 550 -10.79 14.27 -22.75
C ILE A 550 -9.27 14.02 -22.75
N PRO A 551 -8.43 15.00 -23.15
CA PRO A 551 -6.99 14.91 -23.00
C PRO A 551 -6.62 14.85 -21.52
N MET A 552 -5.62 14.06 -21.17
CA MET A 552 -5.16 13.95 -19.79
C MET A 552 -3.63 13.95 -19.69
N PHE A 553 -3.12 14.67 -18.70
CA PHE A 553 -1.71 14.65 -18.33
C PHE A 553 -1.57 14.69 -16.80
N THR A 554 -0.58 13.97 -16.25
CA THR A 554 -0.28 13.99 -14.82
C THR A 554 1.11 14.55 -14.57
N GLU A 555 1.20 15.62 -13.75
CA GLU A 555 2.47 16.21 -13.32
C GLU A 555 3.35 15.15 -12.65
N ASN A 556 4.66 15.19 -12.94
CA ASN A 556 5.70 14.36 -12.32
C ASN A 556 5.50 12.83 -12.48
N CYS A 557 4.63 12.37 -13.37
CA CYS A 557 4.36 10.93 -13.54
C CYS A 557 5.58 10.10 -13.98
N ARG A 558 6.58 10.73 -14.64
CA ARG A 558 7.89 10.13 -14.93
C ARG A 558 8.96 10.41 -13.88
N ASP A 559 8.71 11.33 -12.97
CA ASP A 559 9.61 11.58 -11.86
C ASP A 559 9.32 10.63 -10.69
N ALA A 560 8.10 10.09 -10.60
CA ALA A 560 7.76 9.02 -9.67
C ALA A 560 8.45 7.69 -10.01
N PHE A 561 8.52 7.34 -11.29
CA PHE A 561 9.16 6.12 -11.79
C PHE A 561 9.99 6.41 -13.02
N ARG A 562 11.21 5.87 -13.09
CA ARG A 562 12.16 6.08 -14.18
C ARG A 562 12.69 4.75 -14.71
N THR A 563 13.16 4.77 -15.95
CA THR A 563 13.95 3.69 -16.54
C THR A 563 15.43 4.06 -16.52
N PRO A 564 16.35 3.10 -16.29
CA PRO A 564 17.77 3.37 -16.33
C PRO A 564 18.22 3.92 -17.69
N HIS A 565 19.20 4.83 -17.66
CA HIS A 565 19.79 5.37 -18.89
C HIS A 565 20.74 4.36 -19.56
N TRP A 566 21.44 3.57 -18.75
CA TRP A 566 22.33 2.52 -19.25
C TRP A 566 21.53 1.41 -19.93
N GLY A 567 22.02 0.92 -21.08
CA GLY A 567 21.35 -0.16 -21.83
C GLY A 567 20.06 0.24 -22.56
N ARG A 568 19.63 1.52 -22.54
CA ARG A 568 18.37 1.96 -23.16
C ARG A 568 18.23 1.58 -24.64
N LYS A 569 19.32 1.63 -25.43
CA LYS A 569 19.34 1.20 -26.84
C LYS A 569 19.08 -0.32 -26.96
N MET A 570 19.75 -1.12 -26.14
CA MET A 570 19.57 -2.58 -26.09
C MET A 570 18.15 -2.97 -25.68
N PHE A 571 17.63 -2.39 -24.59
CA PHE A 571 16.26 -2.66 -24.14
C PHE A 571 15.21 -2.22 -25.16
N ARG A 572 15.43 -1.10 -25.86
CA ARG A 572 14.56 -0.65 -26.94
C ARG A 572 14.57 -1.64 -28.11
N TRP A 573 15.75 -2.07 -28.55
CA TRP A 573 15.88 -3.08 -29.59
C TRP A 573 15.18 -4.39 -29.20
N LEU A 574 15.39 -4.85 -27.97
CA LEU A 574 14.76 -6.07 -27.45
C LEU A 574 13.23 -5.93 -27.42
N TYR A 575 12.71 -4.82 -26.88
CA TYR A 575 11.26 -4.56 -26.87
C TYR A 575 10.68 -4.47 -28.27
N GLU A 576 11.36 -3.85 -29.23
CA GLU A 576 10.88 -3.75 -30.61
C GLU A 576 10.80 -5.13 -31.29
N LYS A 577 11.69 -6.06 -30.91
CA LYS A 577 11.71 -7.44 -31.42
C LYS A 577 10.73 -8.38 -30.71
N THR A 578 10.64 -8.32 -29.38
CA THR A 578 9.86 -9.29 -28.57
C THR A 578 8.52 -8.76 -28.09
N ARG A 579 8.33 -7.44 -28.05
CA ARG A 579 7.19 -6.74 -27.41
C ARG A 579 7.03 -7.02 -25.91
N LEU A 580 8.04 -7.60 -25.26
CA LEU A 580 8.03 -7.84 -23.82
C LEU A 580 8.64 -6.64 -23.06
N PRO A 581 8.02 -6.19 -21.96
CA PRO A 581 8.51 -5.06 -21.17
C PRO A 581 9.66 -5.47 -20.23
N ILE A 582 10.80 -5.82 -20.80
CA ILE A 582 12.00 -6.31 -20.06
C ILE A 582 12.85 -5.15 -19.51
N CYS A 583 12.52 -3.90 -19.86
CA CYS A 583 13.28 -2.74 -19.39
C CYS A 583 13.06 -2.54 -17.87
N PRO A 584 14.14 -2.55 -17.05
CA PRO A 584 14.01 -2.33 -15.62
C PRO A 584 13.39 -0.97 -15.32
N ILE A 585 12.56 -0.91 -14.29
CA ILE A 585 11.96 0.31 -13.78
C ILE A 585 12.40 0.46 -12.33
N TYR A 586 12.78 1.68 -11.94
CA TYR A 586 13.06 2.03 -10.55
C TYR A 586 12.28 3.27 -10.16
N GLY A 587 12.00 3.44 -8.88
CA GLY A 587 11.28 4.59 -8.36
C GLY A 587 10.27 4.21 -7.31
N GLY A 588 9.10 4.84 -7.37
CA GLY A 588 8.18 4.96 -6.26
C GLY A 588 8.47 6.22 -5.44
N PHE A 589 9.08 7.25 -6.05
CA PHE A 589 9.43 8.47 -5.32
C PHE A 589 8.17 9.26 -4.94
N PRO A 590 8.09 9.79 -3.71
CA PRO A 590 6.92 10.53 -3.23
C PRO A 590 6.91 11.96 -3.80
N VAL A 591 6.79 12.08 -5.13
CA VAL A 591 6.66 13.35 -5.85
C VAL A 591 5.20 13.82 -5.85
N LYS A 592 4.98 15.14 -5.90
CA LYS A 592 3.62 15.69 -6.07
C LYS A 592 3.06 15.24 -7.41
N MET A 593 1.91 14.57 -7.41
CA MET A 593 1.17 14.27 -8.63
C MET A 593 -0.12 15.07 -8.69
N ARG A 594 -0.39 15.69 -9.84
CA ARG A 594 -1.66 16.35 -10.14
C ARG A 594 -2.07 15.96 -11.55
N THR A 595 -3.22 15.33 -11.69
CA THR A 595 -3.80 15.00 -12.99
C THR A 595 -4.63 16.18 -13.47
N HIS A 596 -4.36 16.60 -14.70
CA HIS A 596 -5.10 17.65 -15.41
C HIS A 596 -5.91 17.03 -16.53
N LEU A 597 -7.23 17.18 -16.43
CA LEU A 597 -8.19 16.80 -17.46
C LEU A 597 -8.47 18.02 -18.32
N GLY A 598 -7.98 17.99 -19.56
CA GLY A 598 -8.10 19.07 -20.52
C GLY A 598 -9.51 19.26 -21.04
N LYS A 599 -9.67 20.26 -21.91
CA LYS A 599 -10.95 20.62 -22.51
C LYS A 599 -11.55 19.44 -23.28
N VAL A 600 -12.84 19.22 -23.08
CA VAL A 600 -13.62 18.21 -23.81
C VAL A 600 -13.63 18.55 -25.32
N MET A 601 -13.24 17.58 -26.14
CA MET A 601 -13.20 17.69 -27.60
C MET A 601 -14.23 16.76 -28.23
N ARG A 602 -14.84 17.21 -29.32
CA ARG A 602 -15.67 16.38 -30.21
C ARG A 602 -15.16 16.57 -31.63
N PHE A 603 -15.21 15.50 -32.42
CA PHE A 603 -14.70 15.50 -33.78
C PHE A 603 -15.86 15.20 -34.74
N PRO A 604 -16.03 16.00 -35.80
CA PRO A 604 -16.97 15.68 -36.87
C PRO A 604 -16.62 14.34 -37.54
N GLU A 605 -17.62 13.61 -38.03
CA GLU A 605 -17.44 12.33 -38.71
C GLU A 605 -16.57 12.43 -39.97
N THR A 606 -16.46 13.61 -40.57
CA THR A 606 -15.62 13.88 -41.75
C THR A 606 -14.13 14.00 -41.43
N THR A 607 -13.74 13.97 -40.15
CA THR A 607 -12.35 14.17 -39.72
C THR A 607 -11.53 12.91 -39.94
N THR A 608 -10.30 13.06 -40.42
CA THR A 608 -9.39 11.91 -40.59
C THR A 608 -8.78 11.45 -39.26
N PRO A 609 -8.45 10.15 -39.08
CA PRO A 609 -7.78 9.66 -37.88
C PRO A 609 -6.46 10.39 -37.56
N GLU A 610 -5.74 10.85 -38.58
CA GLU A 610 -4.50 11.62 -38.48
C GLU A 610 -4.74 13.01 -37.91
N GLU A 611 -5.84 13.66 -38.28
CA GLU A 611 -6.25 14.95 -37.73
C GLU A 611 -6.66 14.85 -36.26
N VAL A 612 -7.47 13.84 -35.92
CA VAL A 612 -7.83 13.54 -34.52
C VAL A 612 -6.56 13.35 -33.69
N LYS A 613 -5.64 12.52 -34.17
CA LYS A 613 -4.35 12.30 -33.53
C LYS A 613 -3.56 13.60 -33.35
N ARG A 614 -3.49 14.45 -34.37
CA ARG A 614 -2.74 15.71 -34.32
C ARG A 614 -3.34 16.67 -33.29
N ALA A 615 -4.65 16.80 -33.27
CA ALA A 615 -5.39 17.65 -32.35
C ALA A 615 -5.20 17.19 -30.89
N VAL A 616 -5.48 15.92 -30.57
CA VAL A 616 -5.32 15.40 -29.21
C VAL A 616 -3.86 15.46 -28.77
N LYS A 617 -2.91 15.13 -29.65
CA LYS A 617 -1.48 15.20 -29.33
C LYS A 617 -1.05 16.62 -28.99
N LYS A 618 -1.61 17.62 -29.68
CA LYS A 618 -1.35 19.04 -29.41
C LYS A 618 -1.86 19.40 -28.02
N GLU A 619 -3.11 19.06 -27.68
CA GLU A 619 -3.68 19.34 -26.36
C GLU A 619 -2.88 18.69 -25.22
N VAL A 620 -2.52 17.39 -25.35
CA VAL A 620 -1.69 16.73 -24.33
C VAL A 620 -0.31 17.41 -24.21
N LYS A 621 0.28 17.87 -25.33
CA LYS A 621 1.55 18.60 -25.30
C LYS A 621 1.40 19.97 -24.64
N ASP A 622 0.28 20.64 -24.84
CA ASP A 622 0.00 21.94 -24.24
C ASP A 622 -0.25 21.80 -22.73
N LEU A 623 -0.96 20.76 -22.28
CA LEU A 623 -1.05 20.38 -20.86
C LEU A 623 0.32 20.11 -20.22
N ILE A 624 1.21 19.38 -20.92
CA ILE A 624 2.59 19.16 -20.45
C ILE A 624 3.32 20.50 -20.31
N ARG A 625 3.19 21.39 -21.30
CA ARG A 625 3.89 22.68 -21.31
C ARG A 625 3.41 23.61 -20.20
N GLU A 626 2.11 23.60 -19.93
CA GLU A 626 1.49 24.46 -18.92
C GLU A 626 1.81 23.98 -17.50
N HIS A 627 1.76 22.66 -17.27
CA HIS A 627 1.78 22.12 -15.91
C HIS A 627 3.08 21.43 -15.51
N GLN A 628 3.90 20.95 -16.46
CA GLN A 628 5.16 20.28 -16.13
C GLN A 628 6.34 21.23 -16.21
N ARG A 629 7.09 21.31 -15.11
CA ARG A 629 8.39 21.98 -15.12
C ARG A 629 9.44 21.08 -15.75
N LEU A 630 10.08 21.55 -16.82
CA LEU A 630 11.17 20.88 -17.51
C LEU A 630 12.54 21.55 -17.21
N PRO A 631 13.66 20.80 -17.18
CA PRO A 631 13.71 19.35 -17.25
C PRO A 631 13.12 18.69 -15.99
N GLY A 632 12.49 17.52 -16.18
CA GLY A 632 11.89 16.75 -15.10
C GLY A 632 12.92 16.37 -14.02
N SER A 633 12.55 16.53 -12.75
CA SER A 633 13.44 16.33 -11.62
C SER A 633 12.70 15.76 -10.41
N ILE A 634 13.20 14.64 -9.91
CA ILE A 634 12.67 13.94 -8.72
C ILE A 634 12.67 14.89 -7.51
N MET A 635 13.79 15.56 -7.23
CA MET A 635 13.91 16.45 -6.08
C MET A 635 12.94 17.63 -6.15
N ARG A 636 12.76 18.23 -7.34
CA ARG A 636 11.77 19.29 -7.52
C ARG A 636 10.35 18.79 -7.28
N GLY A 637 10.01 17.60 -7.79
CA GLY A 637 8.72 16.96 -7.57
C GLY A 637 8.45 16.64 -6.09
N ILE A 638 9.47 16.25 -5.32
CA ILE A 638 9.35 16.03 -3.86
C ILE A 638 9.14 17.37 -3.14
N ILE A 639 9.95 18.39 -3.44
CA ILE A 639 9.84 19.73 -2.84
C ILE A 639 8.47 20.35 -3.12
N GLN A 640 7.94 20.13 -4.32
CA GLN A 640 6.61 20.62 -4.71
C GLN A 640 5.51 20.11 -3.76
N ARG A 641 5.67 18.98 -3.08
CA ARG A 641 4.67 18.52 -2.11
C ARG A 641 4.50 19.45 -0.91
N PHE A 642 5.57 20.13 -0.50
CA PHE A 642 5.57 20.93 0.73
C PHE A 642 5.39 22.43 0.46
N TYR A 643 5.72 22.90 -0.75
CA TYR A 643 5.80 24.34 -1.06
C TYR A 643 4.89 24.80 -2.21
N ASP A 644 3.99 23.94 -2.72
CA ASP A 644 3.08 24.35 -3.80
C ASP A 644 1.98 25.27 -3.28
N LYS A 645 2.09 26.58 -3.59
CA LYS A 645 1.08 27.59 -3.23
C LYS A 645 -0.29 27.35 -3.88
N ARG A 646 -0.40 26.46 -4.88
CA ARG A 646 -1.68 26.08 -5.51
C ARG A 646 -2.57 25.22 -4.61
N HIS A 647 -2.05 24.64 -3.52
CA HIS A 647 -2.79 23.79 -2.58
C HIS A 647 -4.02 24.50 -1.97
N SER A 648 -3.94 25.82 -1.74
CA SER A 648 -4.98 26.59 -1.04
C SER A 648 -6.32 26.68 -1.77
N LYS A 649 -6.40 26.44 -3.09
CA LYS A 649 -7.64 26.59 -3.87
C LYS A 649 -8.39 25.28 -4.11
N THR A 650 -7.71 24.13 -4.09
CA THR A 650 -8.31 22.84 -4.52
C THR A 650 -9.02 22.12 -3.38
N ASP A 651 -8.57 22.29 -2.12
CA ASP A 651 -9.27 21.75 -0.95
C ASP A 651 -10.69 22.34 -0.80
N VAL A 652 -10.90 23.60 -1.21
CA VAL A 652 -12.22 24.26 -1.20
C VAL A 652 -13.19 23.59 -2.19
N LEU A 653 -12.70 23.16 -3.35
CA LEU A 653 -13.53 22.59 -4.42
C LEU A 653 -13.94 21.13 -4.14
N LEU A 654 -13.06 20.36 -3.48
CA LEU A 654 -13.40 19.03 -2.96
C LEU A 654 -14.37 19.11 -1.77
N VAL A 655 -14.27 20.13 -0.93
CA VAL A 655 -15.21 20.37 0.17
C VAL A 655 -16.59 20.77 -0.37
N ASP A 656 -16.67 21.66 -1.36
CA ASP A 656 -17.94 22.07 -1.99
C ASP A 656 -18.68 20.90 -2.66
N MET A 657 -17.96 19.98 -3.32
CA MET A 657 -18.57 18.78 -3.93
C MET A 657 -19.04 17.75 -2.89
N THR A 658 -18.58 17.80 -1.65
CA THR A 658 -18.98 16.83 -0.60
C THR A 658 -20.29 17.18 0.10
N GLY A 659 -20.91 18.33 -0.21
CA GLY A 659 -22.22 18.71 0.34
C GLY A 659 -22.27 18.80 1.87
N ARG A 660 -21.13 18.85 2.55
CA ARG A 660 -21.05 18.99 4.01
C ARG A 660 -20.82 20.45 4.35
N ARG A 661 -21.91 21.19 4.60
CA ARG A 661 -21.84 22.43 5.39
C ARG A 661 -21.23 22.07 6.74
N THR A 662 -20.01 22.51 6.98
CA THR A 662 -19.51 22.69 8.34
C THR A 662 -20.11 23.98 8.86
N GLU A 663 -21.09 23.86 9.75
CA GLU A 663 -21.57 24.94 10.63
C GLU A 663 -20.48 25.27 11.69
N GLU A 664 -19.25 25.56 11.27
CA GLU A 664 -18.18 25.98 12.18
C GLU A 664 -17.26 26.94 11.42
N THR A 665 -17.76 28.14 11.13
CA THR A 665 -16.94 29.33 10.81
C THR A 665 -17.76 30.62 10.97
N GLU A 666 -18.48 30.74 12.09
CA GLU A 666 -19.00 32.03 12.59
C GLU A 666 -18.41 32.29 13.99
N ALA A 667 -17.09 32.46 14.05
CA ALA A 667 -16.40 32.99 15.22
C ALA A 667 -14.99 33.46 14.81
N ASP A 668 -14.90 34.47 13.94
CA ASP A 668 -13.73 35.39 13.90
C ASP A 668 -13.86 36.50 12.83
N HIS A 669 -15.04 37.13 12.71
CA HIS A 669 -15.18 38.40 11.99
C HIS A 669 -15.86 39.43 12.88
N ASN A 670 -15.07 39.98 13.81
CA ASN A 670 -15.28 41.31 14.35
C ASN A 670 -13.93 42.03 14.36
N GLY A 671 -13.66 42.73 13.26
CA GLY A 671 -12.44 43.49 13.04
C GLY A 671 -12.61 44.46 11.87
N THR A 672 -13.46 45.46 12.08
CA THR A 672 -13.45 46.80 11.49
C THR A 672 -13.04 46.96 10.02
N ILE A 673 -14.06 47.17 9.19
CA ILE A 673 -13.96 47.72 7.83
C ILE A 673 -13.46 49.17 7.91
N GLN A 674 -12.38 49.49 7.21
CA GLN A 674 -12.17 50.81 6.63
C GLN A 674 -11.92 50.66 5.13
N GLU A 675 -12.90 51.15 4.37
CA GLU A 675 -12.88 51.36 2.92
C GLU A 675 -11.72 52.27 2.52
N ILE A 676 -11.01 51.96 1.44
CA ILE A 676 -10.54 52.99 0.48
C ILE A 676 -10.65 52.45 -0.95
N ASP A 677 -11.25 53.33 -1.75
CA ASP A 677 -11.85 53.26 -3.07
C ASP A 677 -10.84 53.18 -4.24
N GLU A 678 -11.34 52.75 -5.39
CA GLU A 678 -10.67 52.73 -6.69
C GLU A 678 -10.47 54.15 -7.24
N ARG A 679 -9.29 54.44 -7.82
CA ARG A 679 -9.07 54.98 -9.19
C ARG A 679 -7.78 55.81 -9.35
N ASN A 680 -7.31 55.76 -10.60
CA ASN A 680 -6.48 56.74 -11.34
C ASN A 680 -4.93 56.61 -11.28
N GLU A 681 -4.38 56.10 -12.39
CA GLU A 681 -3.22 56.69 -13.08
C GLU A 681 -3.43 58.21 -13.33
N PRO A 682 -2.40 59.09 -13.55
CA PRO A 682 -1.22 58.81 -14.41
C PRO A 682 0.12 59.54 -14.10
N ARG A 683 1.14 59.16 -14.88
CA ARG A 683 2.24 59.97 -15.49
C ARG A 683 3.20 60.83 -14.63
N MET A 684 4.48 60.41 -14.73
CA MET A 684 5.64 61.14 -15.30
C MET A 684 6.30 62.34 -14.59
N CYS A 685 7.64 62.31 -14.68
CA CYS A 685 8.65 63.37 -14.60
C CYS A 685 9.35 63.68 -13.26
N ASP A 686 10.62 63.26 -13.25
CA ASP A 686 11.83 64.05 -12.97
C ASP A 686 11.95 64.81 -11.64
N THR A 687 12.95 64.42 -10.84
CA THR A 687 14.12 65.29 -10.61
C THR A 687 15.29 64.55 -9.94
N GLN A 688 16.45 64.71 -10.60
CA GLN A 688 17.84 64.69 -10.15
C GLN A 688 18.11 64.65 -8.63
N THR A 689 19.09 63.83 -8.20
CA THR A 689 20.46 64.31 -7.94
C THR A 689 21.46 63.19 -7.67
N GLN A 690 22.55 63.21 -8.45
CA GLN A 690 23.96 62.95 -8.13
C GLN A 690 24.34 61.90 -7.07
N ASN A 691 25.05 60.86 -7.53
CA ASN A 691 26.47 60.70 -7.21
C ASN A 691 27.11 59.71 -8.18
N GLY A 692 28.09 60.19 -8.95
CA GLY A 692 28.86 59.40 -9.90
C GLY A 692 30.09 58.79 -9.26
N ILE A 693 30.50 57.62 -9.77
CA ILE A 693 31.90 57.25 -9.93
C ILE A 693 32.03 56.56 -11.29
N HIS A 694 32.74 57.24 -12.19
CA HIS A 694 33.27 56.70 -13.44
C HIS A 694 34.30 55.59 -13.15
N ARG A 695 34.27 54.51 -13.93
CA ARG A 695 35.48 53.93 -14.51
C ARG A 695 35.17 53.33 -15.88
N ASP A 696 36.02 53.72 -16.81
CA ASP A 696 35.97 53.51 -18.25
C ASP A 696 36.38 52.10 -18.69
N GLY A 697 36.14 51.83 -19.98
CA GLY A 697 36.85 50.80 -20.76
C GLY A 697 35.89 49.81 -21.42
N SER A 698 35.19 50.20 -22.48
CA SER A 698 35.60 50.02 -23.89
C SER A 698 35.48 48.59 -24.41
N SER A 699 34.52 48.45 -25.32
CA SER A 699 34.61 47.77 -26.62
C SER A 699 34.84 46.25 -26.66
N ASP A 700 33.78 45.60 -27.18
CA ASP A 700 33.80 44.74 -28.37
C ASP A 700 33.96 43.22 -28.25
N PRO A 701 33.46 42.46 -29.25
CA PRO A 701 32.51 41.38 -28.98
C PRO A 701 32.97 40.03 -29.56
N VAL A 702 32.07 39.03 -29.49
CA VAL A 702 32.00 37.84 -30.36
C VAL A 702 32.94 36.65 -30.04
N ARG A 703 32.27 35.49 -29.86
CA ARG A 703 32.69 34.08 -30.06
C ARG A 703 33.73 33.46 -29.11
N ASN A 704 33.27 32.52 -28.29
CA ASN A 704 33.15 31.10 -28.69
C ASN A 704 32.00 30.42 -27.97
#